data_AF-A0A2B7YE51-F1
#
_entry.id   AF-A0A2B7YE51-F1
#
_cell.length_a   1.000
_cell.length_b   1.000
_cell.length_c   1.000
_cell.angle_alpha   90.00
_cell.angle_beta   90.00
_cell.angle_gamma   90.00
#
_symmetry.space_group_name_H-M   'P 1'
#
loop_
_entity.id
_entity.type
_entity.pdbx_description
1 polymer ?
#
loop_
_entity_poly.entity_id
_entity_poly.type
_entity_poly.pdbx_seq_one_letter_code
_entity_poly.pdbx_strand_id
1 'polypeptide(L)'
;MLDYTKVESRLKSFLKNNKRLGYSVALLVSFLINGGFSYAVETRAELRNRIVQEQESISQMLKDSDKSISDIELKIKKLTQRGEFWVKPLERSYQVAFITSFGNYTKNRNRTEQNFTEPEYGTPGGRRGSSGNIYMVDINGITELANNKAETGNKSNYKGSYIYKGKNYGEYGIIKNPLEFVDKIDFGANITPKAVAEKTVAVKTVSETRVTEPRVSVSKIDVSRVTVTPPSAPIISAPANPGNPSVNVTAPGAITPLGTITVAAIPAINVSVAAPVVGAAPTVNAPTVATPPTPAGFNPKIITPPVAPAEPVAPVITAPTFNLISNSSGNGAATEADMSSTSNGAIQSVVLTKGNFKVIRDTSSRMNYSYNNYAGKSPWGTPTTDSGNTFSGNSWSNWSRTGATTSSYLGFQKVVVGAMLSNSNNLFTNVSTSTLREFVHMDHHNNITPTSVESGFNAGLAESTWDSTVSSGSNTAAVKGAFEDLRDNINSTAAHGNSATPASHMFIWMQSGRIVMEGSYNVVTNNYDHNGFIDKKSIAANVGDIVIQPHKDTGGNVKGTKSAVFSLSPGGNNPGHLSIMYNGSTGNMDLWTTESAVFLNSETAGKPIAIVNRGTINMYGQKSAGIYNSQTSKMDVQFVDKGFTFNAATNTATGNYRPINIYGDGSVGIYWDRGNTGSIEGNFAVNIGASGVGNKNFTTKATSAVTGGAETNGVALSNYDVNSSDTATTNKDYIRGSFGILSDGSTNLTSHQIKIFDKTQGNVGVMPSGNALLNIGGGNIAIEGGTTAKDNIGIYIDGKGAVKSTGDIKVSGGVGNLAIFAKGYTGTIPGSAPAHVSVRKIEGTNTKNSILVFGTTGAKITASEGLTMTGATVEADATVANKKDSGAVFSSGSGTVITINRAALLGSENISITGTEQVDAKNAGTGKYVGFGLMAKDGGKINAQYNNISVTNGSTGIASIGKDGANVASEIDLSHSKLSYNGKGYAVYTDGTGKVNLDDTELNLRGSSTAFDVDLSASVLPIHINSGTKIKIHSDDVTVFNVKNASGLTTVGGIETSIKSKIETKLGLSPGALAGLFTGSTSIKYKTAAADGGSLAVGNLDKSGVETDTVADKKDGYEFFNRFLAQRLVATTNK
;
A
#
# COMPACT_ATOMS: atom_id res chain seq x y z
N MET A 1 2.36 23.72 -51.93
CA MET A 1 1.90 22.47 -51.27
C MET A 1 2.43 22.49 -49.84
N LEU A 2 1.53 22.63 -48.86
CA LEU A 2 1.88 22.53 -47.44
C LEU A 2 2.22 21.08 -47.12
N ASP A 3 3.33 20.86 -46.41
CA ASP A 3 3.84 19.55 -46.02
C ASP A 3 2.81 18.83 -45.12
N TYR A 4 2.08 17.88 -45.72
CA TYR A 4 0.98 17.12 -45.13
C TYR A 4 1.34 16.51 -43.76
N THR A 5 2.57 16.00 -43.66
CA THR A 5 3.14 15.39 -42.45
C THR A 5 3.21 16.37 -41.28
N LYS A 6 3.50 17.64 -41.59
CA LYS A 6 3.65 18.71 -40.59
C LYS A 6 2.30 19.20 -40.07
N VAL A 7 1.29 19.22 -40.94
CA VAL A 7 -0.10 19.57 -40.58
C VAL A 7 -0.73 18.46 -39.72
N GLU A 8 -0.55 17.20 -40.11
CA GLU A 8 -1.04 16.05 -39.35
C GLU A 8 -0.41 15.98 -37.94
N SER A 9 0.90 16.20 -37.83
CA SER A 9 1.62 16.26 -36.55
C SER A 9 1.06 17.33 -35.61
N ARG A 10 0.81 18.54 -36.12
CA ARG A 10 0.25 19.64 -35.33
C ARG A 10 -1.21 19.40 -34.93
N LEU A 11 -2.02 18.83 -35.82
CA LEU A 11 -3.40 18.47 -35.52
C LEU A 11 -3.47 17.36 -34.44
N LYS A 12 -2.63 16.33 -34.54
CA LYS A 12 -2.50 15.29 -33.51
C LYS A 12 -2.05 15.87 -32.18
N SER A 13 -1.10 16.81 -32.17
CA SER A 13 -0.63 17.47 -30.96
C SER A 13 -1.72 18.35 -30.32
N PHE A 14 -2.48 19.10 -31.12
CA PHE A 14 -3.60 19.93 -30.65
C PHE A 14 -4.73 19.09 -30.05
N LEU A 15 -5.09 17.97 -30.69
CA LEU A 15 -6.13 17.06 -30.20
C LEU A 15 -5.68 16.29 -28.95
N LYS A 16 -4.39 15.97 -28.81
CA LYS A 16 -3.84 15.33 -27.60
C LYS A 16 -4.02 16.18 -26.35
N ASN A 17 -4.12 17.51 -26.50
CA ASN A 17 -4.36 18.45 -25.41
C ASN A 17 -5.85 18.71 -25.13
N ASN A 18 -6.75 18.40 -26.07
CA ASN A 18 -8.20 18.56 -25.91
C ASN A 18 -8.87 17.20 -25.70
N LYS A 19 -9.07 16.79 -24.44
CA LYS A 19 -9.60 15.48 -23.99
C LYS A 19 -11.01 15.08 -24.52
N ARG A 20 -11.59 15.81 -25.47
CA ARG A 20 -12.96 15.63 -25.98
C ARG A 20 -13.04 15.15 -27.45
N LEU A 21 -11.93 15.09 -28.20
CA LEU A 21 -11.94 14.66 -29.61
C LEU A 21 -10.77 13.72 -29.93
N GLY A 22 -11.06 12.63 -30.65
CA GLY A 22 -10.06 11.70 -31.18
C GLY A 22 -9.61 12.07 -32.60
N TYR A 23 -8.36 11.75 -32.95
CA TYR A 23 -7.87 11.94 -34.30
C TYR A 23 -8.57 10.99 -35.28
N SER A 24 -9.01 11.49 -36.43
CA SER A 24 -9.46 10.68 -37.56
C SER A 24 -9.00 11.30 -38.89
N VAL A 25 -8.82 10.45 -39.90
CA VAL A 25 -8.42 10.90 -41.25
C VAL A 25 -9.48 11.81 -41.87
N ALA A 26 -10.77 11.55 -41.60
CA ALA A 26 -11.87 12.42 -42.02
C ALA A 26 -11.77 13.85 -41.42
N LEU A 27 -11.31 13.96 -40.18
CA LEU A 27 -11.11 15.25 -39.50
C LEU A 27 -9.92 16.02 -40.10
N LEU A 28 -8.84 15.32 -40.45
CA LEU A 28 -7.69 15.91 -41.15
C LEU A 28 -8.06 16.40 -42.56
N VAL A 29 -8.82 15.60 -43.31
CA VAL A 29 -9.30 15.99 -44.64
C VAL A 29 -10.23 17.20 -44.56
N SER A 30 -11.13 17.26 -43.57
CA SER A 30 -12.00 18.42 -43.36
C SER A 30 -11.21 19.69 -43.00
N PHE A 31 -10.15 19.59 -42.19
CA PHE A 31 -9.26 20.70 -41.86
C PHE A 31 -8.49 21.22 -43.09
N LEU A 32 -7.99 20.31 -43.92
CA LEU A 32 -7.24 20.65 -45.13
C LEU A 32 -8.13 21.30 -46.20
N ILE A 33 -9.41 20.96 -46.25
CA ILE A 33 -10.38 21.53 -47.19
C ILE A 33 -10.90 22.90 -46.71
N ASN A 34 -11.21 23.04 -45.42
CA ASN A 34 -11.94 24.20 -44.90
C ASN A 34 -11.08 25.22 -44.14
N GLY A 35 -9.78 24.95 -43.90
CA GLY A 35 -8.86 25.88 -43.25
C GLY A 35 -9.11 26.13 -41.75
N GLY A 36 -10.09 25.44 -41.14
CA GLY A 36 -10.44 25.56 -39.73
C GLY A 36 -11.63 24.66 -39.34
N PHE A 37 -11.89 24.56 -38.04
CA PHE A 37 -13.09 23.91 -37.49
C PHE A 37 -13.98 24.97 -36.84
N SER A 38 -15.24 25.07 -37.25
CA SER A 38 -16.25 25.86 -36.53
C SER A 38 -16.90 24.97 -35.48
N TYR A 39 -16.81 25.36 -34.21
CA TYR A 39 -17.68 24.81 -33.16
C TYR A 39 -19.13 25.15 -33.55
N ALA A 40 -20.01 24.15 -33.61
CA ALA A 40 -21.43 24.41 -33.39
C ALA A 40 -21.54 24.84 -31.93
N VAL A 41 -21.54 26.15 -31.72
CA VAL A 41 -21.81 26.78 -30.42
C VAL A 41 -23.18 26.28 -29.98
N GLU A 42 -23.25 25.63 -28.80
CA GLU A 42 -24.53 25.33 -28.13
C GLU A 42 -25.39 26.58 -28.23
N THR A 43 -26.58 26.44 -28.81
CA THR A 43 -27.41 27.61 -29.07
C THR A 43 -27.66 28.34 -27.74
N ARG A 44 -27.75 29.68 -27.77
CA ARG A 44 -28.01 30.48 -26.57
C ARG A 44 -29.26 29.99 -25.79
N ALA A 45 -30.17 29.29 -26.47
CA ALA A 45 -31.33 28.63 -25.90
C ALA A 45 -31.00 27.33 -25.13
N GLU A 46 -30.11 26.47 -25.63
CA GLU A 46 -29.67 25.24 -24.93
C GLU A 46 -28.85 25.54 -23.68
N LEU A 47 -27.92 26.51 -23.77
CA LEU A 47 -27.16 26.98 -22.60
C LEU A 47 -28.09 27.58 -21.56
N ARG A 48 -29.11 28.34 -21.97
CA ARG A 48 -30.12 28.88 -21.06
C ARG A 48 -30.94 27.77 -20.40
N ASN A 49 -31.37 26.76 -21.16
CA ASN A 49 -32.13 25.64 -20.61
C ASN A 49 -31.31 24.83 -19.60
N ARG A 50 -30.03 24.57 -19.88
CA ARG A 50 -29.12 23.92 -18.92
C ARG A 50 -28.86 24.75 -17.68
N ILE A 51 -28.66 26.06 -17.82
CA ILE A 51 -28.49 26.97 -16.67
C ILE A 51 -29.75 26.97 -15.81
N VAL A 52 -30.95 26.97 -16.39
CA VAL A 52 -32.22 26.88 -15.66
C VAL A 52 -32.34 25.52 -14.96
N GLN A 53 -31.98 24.43 -15.64
CA GLN A 53 -32.02 23.08 -15.06
C GLN A 53 -31.02 22.90 -13.91
N GLU A 54 -29.83 23.48 -14.02
CA GLU A 54 -28.85 23.50 -12.93
C GLU A 54 -29.28 24.42 -11.78
N GLN A 55 -29.91 25.56 -12.07
CA GLN A 55 -30.50 26.43 -11.03
C GLN A 55 -31.61 25.70 -10.25
N GLU A 56 -32.46 24.93 -10.94
CA GLU A 56 -33.48 24.08 -10.29
C GLU A 56 -32.84 22.97 -9.44
N SER A 57 -31.80 22.31 -9.96
CA SER A 57 -31.04 21.29 -9.23
C SER A 57 -30.37 21.85 -7.97
N ILE A 58 -29.72 23.01 -8.07
CA ILE A 58 -29.09 23.71 -6.94
C ILE A 58 -30.15 24.15 -5.93
N SER A 59 -31.29 24.67 -6.39
CA SER A 59 -32.40 25.06 -5.52
C SER A 59 -32.97 23.85 -4.76
N GLN A 60 -33.05 22.69 -5.40
CA GLN A 60 -33.48 21.45 -4.74
C GLN A 60 -32.43 20.94 -3.74
N MET A 61 -31.14 20.99 -4.07
CA MET A 61 -30.05 20.64 -3.14
C MET A 61 -30.02 21.54 -1.91
N LEU A 62 -30.32 22.84 -2.06
CA LEU A 62 -30.44 23.77 -0.94
C LEU A 62 -31.65 23.43 -0.06
N LYS A 63 -32.81 23.11 -0.64
CA LYS A 63 -33.99 22.65 0.11
C LYS A 63 -33.74 21.36 0.89
N ASP A 64 -33.06 20.39 0.27
CA ASP A 64 -32.73 19.12 0.92
C ASP A 64 -31.69 19.32 2.03
N SER A 65 -30.76 20.26 1.84
CA SER A 65 -29.78 20.66 2.85
C SER A 65 -30.45 21.36 4.04
N ASP A 66 -31.36 22.31 3.81
CA ASP A 66 -32.13 22.98 4.86
C ASP A 66 -33.01 22.00 5.66
N LYS A 67 -33.57 21.00 4.98
CA LYS A 67 -34.31 19.91 5.61
C LYS A 67 -33.40 19.05 6.49
N SER A 68 -32.19 18.75 6.02
CA SER A 68 -31.19 18.01 6.80
C SER A 68 -30.70 18.80 8.02
N ILE A 69 -30.51 20.12 7.90
CA ILE A 69 -30.12 21.01 8.99
C ILE A 69 -31.24 21.07 10.03
N SER A 70 -32.50 21.21 9.60
CA SER A 70 -33.66 21.20 10.51
C SER A 70 -33.78 19.88 11.28
N ASP A 71 -33.51 18.74 10.62
CA ASP A 71 -33.49 17.42 11.27
C ASP A 71 -32.34 17.28 12.26
N ILE A 72 -31.17 17.86 11.97
CA ILE A 72 -30.02 17.90 12.88
C ILE A 72 -30.32 18.78 14.09
N GLU A 73 -30.87 19.98 13.89
CA GLU A 73 -31.27 20.88 14.98
C GLU A 73 -32.33 20.23 15.88
N LEU A 74 -33.29 19.50 15.29
CA LEU A 74 -34.29 18.76 16.05
C LEU A 74 -33.65 17.61 16.85
N LYS A 75 -32.68 16.89 16.28
CA LYS A 75 -31.91 15.87 17.00
C LYS A 75 -31.09 16.47 18.14
N ILE A 76 -30.44 17.61 17.92
CA ILE A 76 -29.69 18.33 18.96
C ILE A 76 -30.63 18.77 20.08
N LYS A 77 -31.77 19.39 19.77
CA LYS A 77 -32.77 19.78 20.80
C LYS A 77 -33.27 18.59 21.62
N LYS A 78 -33.56 17.45 20.97
CA LYS A 78 -33.98 16.22 21.66
C LYS A 78 -32.86 15.65 22.54
N LEU A 79 -31.60 15.76 22.10
CA LEU A 79 -30.42 15.38 22.88
C LEU A 79 -30.21 16.33 24.06
N THR A 80 -30.38 17.64 23.89
CA THR A 80 -30.29 18.65 24.97
C THR A 80 -31.38 18.42 26.01
N GLN A 81 -32.63 18.21 25.62
CA GLN A 81 -33.74 17.91 26.54
C GLN A 81 -33.54 16.58 27.28
N ARG A 82 -32.97 15.56 26.62
CA ARG A 82 -32.57 14.32 27.29
C ARG A 82 -31.38 14.52 28.21
N GLY A 83 -30.42 15.36 27.84
CA GLY A 83 -29.30 15.77 28.69
C GLY A 83 -29.78 16.46 29.97
N GLU A 84 -30.76 17.36 29.86
CA GLU A 84 -31.42 18.00 31.02
C GLU A 84 -32.19 17.00 31.90
N PHE A 85 -32.70 15.90 31.33
CA PHE A 85 -33.36 14.83 32.10
C PHE A 85 -32.37 13.96 32.89
N TRP A 86 -31.16 13.75 32.38
CA TRP A 86 -30.12 12.90 33.02
C TRP A 86 -29.11 13.67 33.89
N VAL A 87 -29.09 15.00 33.80
CA VAL A 87 -28.24 15.87 34.63
C VAL A 87 -29.12 16.66 35.59
N LYS A 88 -29.14 16.29 36.89
CA LYS A 88 -29.80 17.13 37.90
C LYS A 88 -29.11 18.51 37.98
N PRO A 89 -29.84 19.63 37.93
CA PRO A 89 -29.28 20.94 38.25
C PRO A 89 -28.88 20.98 39.73
N LEU A 90 -27.66 21.42 40.02
CA LEU A 90 -27.24 21.85 41.34
C LEU A 90 -27.83 23.24 41.62
N GLU A 91 -29.15 23.33 41.79
CA GLU A 91 -29.75 24.56 42.31
C GLU A 91 -30.09 24.40 43.79
N ARG A 92 -29.51 25.31 44.59
CA ARG A 92 -29.81 25.49 46.00
C ARG A 92 -31.25 26.01 46.14
N SER A 93 -32.16 25.18 46.64
CA SER A 93 -33.45 25.65 47.14
C SER A 93 -33.37 25.94 48.64
N TYR A 94 -33.56 27.21 48.99
CA TYR A 94 -33.81 27.68 50.34
C TYR A 94 -35.26 27.36 50.71
N GLN A 95 -35.50 26.53 51.73
CA GLN A 95 -36.73 26.59 52.53
C GLN A 95 -36.42 26.31 54.01
N VAL A 96 -36.93 27.21 54.83
CA VAL A 96 -36.78 27.35 56.29
C VAL A 96 -37.83 26.49 57.00
N ALA A 97 -37.43 25.69 57.98
CA ALA A 97 -38.24 25.29 59.13
C ALA A 97 -37.37 24.68 60.24
N PHE A 98 -37.75 24.98 61.48
CA PHE A 98 -36.99 24.89 62.72
C PHE A 98 -37.04 23.52 63.44
N ILE A 99 -36.07 23.32 64.36
CA ILE A 99 -36.08 22.50 65.60
C ILE A 99 -35.53 21.04 65.54
N THR A 100 -34.30 20.93 66.10
CA THR A 100 -33.67 19.86 66.95
C THR A 100 -33.62 18.40 66.45
N SER A 101 -32.55 17.62 66.53
CA SER A 101 -31.23 17.72 67.17
C SER A 101 -30.33 16.57 66.66
N PHE A 102 -29.06 16.91 66.37
CA PHE A 102 -27.80 16.13 66.51
C PHE A 102 -27.66 14.70 65.93
N GLY A 103 -26.67 14.53 65.03
CA GLY A 103 -26.13 13.21 64.71
C GLY A 103 -25.24 13.03 63.47
N ASN A 104 -24.39 13.99 63.13
CA ASN A 104 -23.15 13.85 62.33
C ASN A 104 -23.14 12.97 61.05
N TYR A 105 -23.42 13.59 59.90
CA TYR A 105 -22.62 13.34 58.69
C TYR A 105 -21.72 14.55 58.46
N THR A 106 -20.40 14.36 58.60
CA THR A 106 -19.40 15.36 58.20
C THR A 106 -18.48 14.81 57.11
N LYS A 107 -18.51 15.54 55.99
CA LYS A 107 -17.37 15.95 55.16
C LYS A 107 -16.83 14.96 54.12
N ASN A 108 -17.35 15.16 52.92
CA ASN A 108 -16.56 15.38 51.70
C ASN A 108 -15.25 16.14 51.98
N ARG A 109 -14.13 15.66 51.43
CA ARG A 109 -13.14 16.46 50.68
C ARG A 109 -12.05 15.57 50.04
N ASN A 110 -11.91 15.73 48.72
CA ASN A 110 -10.69 15.72 47.88
C ASN A 110 -9.43 14.98 48.35
N ARG A 111 -8.74 14.30 47.40
CA ARG A 111 -7.32 14.52 46.96
C ARG A 111 -6.79 13.30 46.16
N THR A 112 -6.47 13.45 44.87
CA THR A 112 -5.12 13.61 44.23
C THR A 112 -4.16 12.42 44.35
N GLU A 113 -3.60 12.03 43.20
CA GLU A 113 -2.53 11.05 43.01
C GLU A 113 -1.21 11.45 43.71
N GLN A 114 -0.38 10.42 43.97
CA GLN A 114 0.98 10.39 44.52
C GLN A 114 1.13 10.50 46.05
N ASN A 115 1.41 9.35 46.67
CA ASN A 115 2.54 9.18 47.58
C ASN A 115 2.90 7.68 47.68
N PHE A 116 4.11 7.38 47.21
CA PHE A 116 4.95 6.23 47.59
C PHE A 116 4.86 5.96 49.11
N THR A 117 5.04 4.75 49.63
CA THR A 117 6.20 3.86 49.54
C THR A 117 5.83 2.53 50.22
N GLU A 118 6.46 1.44 49.82
CA GLU A 118 6.55 0.21 50.63
C GLU A 118 7.05 0.48 52.07
N PRO A 119 6.97 -0.52 52.96
CA PRO A 119 8.25 -1.15 53.28
C PRO A 119 8.23 -2.68 53.33
N GLU A 120 9.33 -3.22 52.80
CA GLU A 120 10.01 -4.46 53.13
C GLU A 120 9.91 -4.85 54.62
N TYR A 121 9.57 -6.12 54.88
CA TYR A 121 10.26 -7.11 55.73
C TYR A 121 9.26 -8.12 56.32
N GLY A 122 9.45 -9.41 55.99
CA GLY A 122 8.83 -10.53 56.70
C GLY A 122 8.66 -11.82 55.88
N THR A 123 9.75 -12.51 55.54
CA THR A 123 9.74 -14.00 55.59
C THR A 123 9.90 -14.40 57.07
N PRO A 124 9.53 -15.62 57.56
CA PRO A 124 9.51 -16.92 56.86
C PRO A 124 8.41 -17.93 57.28
N GLY A 125 8.41 -19.11 56.66
CA GLY A 125 8.05 -20.38 57.35
C GLY A 125 6.90 -21.20 56.74
N GLY A 126 7.25 -22.22 55.96
CA GLY A 126 6.29 -23.18 55.43
C GLY A 126 5.90 -24.29 56.40
N ARG A 127 4.85 -25.05 56.04
CA ARG A 127 4.69 -26.48 56.38
C ARG A 127 4.05 -27.24 55.22
N ARG A 128 4.70 -28.35 54.87
CA ARG A 128 4.20 -29.43 53.99
C ARG A 128 3.04 -30.17 54.66
N GLY A 129 2.04 -30.55 53.86
CA GLY A 129 1.09 -31.62 54.13
C GLY A 129 0.84 -32.42 52.85
N SER A 130 0.93 -33.74 52.95
CA SER A 130 0.90 -34.73 51.86
C SER A 130 -0.45 -34.86 51.15
N SER A 131 -0.51 -34.51 49.87
CA SER A 131 -1.29 -35.22 48.83
C SER A 131 -1.05 -34.51 47.49
N GLY A 132 -0.25 -35.12 46.61
CA GLY A 132 0.31 -34.48 45.42
C GLY A 132 -0.66 -34.25 44.26
N ASN A 133 -1.62 -33.34 44.39
CA ASN A 133 -2.41 -32.81 43.27
C ASN A 133 -2.28 -31.28 43.19
N ILE A 134 -1.97 -30.76 42.00
CA ILE A 134 -1.89 -29.33 41.67
C ILE A 134 -3.18 -28.94 40.94
N TYR A 135 -3.90 -27.94 41.45
CA TYR A 135 -5.08 -27.35 40.79
C TYR A 135 -4.74 -25.94 40.30
N MET A 136 -5.03 -25.67 39.03
CA MET A 136 -4.93 -24.33 38.42
C MET A 136 -6.36 -23.78 38.21
N VAL A 137 -6.58 -22.51 38.56
CA VAL A 137 -7.86 -21.82 38.39
C VAL A 137 -7.70 -20.76 37.30
N ASP A 138 -8.48 -20.88 36.22
CA ASP A 138 -8.65 -19.81 35.22
C ASP A 138 -10.12 -19.37 35.13
N ILE A 139 -10.34 -18.29 34.37
CA ILE A 139 -11.60 -17.53 34.22
C ILE A 139 -12.83 -18.38 33.83
N ASN A 140 -12.68 -19.64 33.44
CA ASN A 140 -13.79 -20.53 33.12
C ASN A 140 -13.99 -21.73 34.08
N GLY A 141 -13.30 -21.81 35.21
CA GLY A 141 -13.56 -22.77 36.30
C GLY A 141 -12.47 -23.83 36.54
N ILE A 142 -12.51 -24.45 37.73
CA ILE A 142 -11.48 -25.35 38.28
C ILE A 142 -11.39 -26.65 37.47
N THR A 143 -10.22 -27.00 36.94
CA THR A 143 -9.97 -28.30 36.27
C THR A 143 -8.83 -29.05 36.96
N GLU A 144 -9.08 -30.31 37.33
CA GLU A 144 -8.10 -31.26 37.88
C GLU A 144 -7.42 -32.05 36.76
N LEU A 145 -6.10 -32.11 36.72
CA LEU A 145 -5.36 -32.92 35.74
C LEU A 145 -4.96 -34.29 36.35
N ALA A 146 -5.72 -35.36 36.06
CA ALA A 146 -5.19 -36.69 35.71
C ALA A 146 -6.28 -37.77 35.38
N ASN A 147 -6.28 -38.19 34.11
CA ASN A 147 -6.66 -39.46 33.44
C ASN A 147 -7.39 -40.62 34.19
N ASN A 148 -8.57 -41.04 33.72
CA ASN A 148 -8.78 -42.23 32.85
C ASN A 148 -10.27 -42.63 32.66
N LYS A 149 -10.61 -42.94 31.40
CA LYS A 149 -11.66 -43.85 30.87
C LYS A 149 -13.12 -43.78 31.40
N ALA A 150 -14.06 -43.46 30.50
CA ALA A 150 -15.00 -44.40 29.85
C ALA A 150 -16.35 -43.76 29.42
N GLU A 151 -16.61 -43.87 28.11
CA GLU A 151 -17.86 -44.26 27.42
C GLU A 151 -19.27 -43.65 27.68
N THR A 152 -19.87 -43.27 26.53
CA THR A 152 -21.27 -43.44 26.07
C THR A 152 -22.38 -42.49 26.55
N GLY A 153 -23.29 -42.14 25.61
CA GLY A 153 -24.72 -42.00 25.95
C GLY A 153 -25.52 -40.83 25.37
N ASN A 154 -25.73 -40.85 24.06
CA ASN A 154 -26.77 -40.20 23.25
C ASN A 154 -28.14 -39.85 23.91
N LYS A 155 -28.73 -38.71 23.48
CA LYS A 155 -30.16 -38.41 23.13
C LYS A 155 -30.99 -37.38 23.96
N SER A 156 -31.42 -36.34 23.21
CA SER A 156 -32.80 -35.78 23.11
C SER A 156 -33.24 -34.52 23.88
N ASN A 157 -33.37 -33.42 23.10
CA ASN A 157 -34.57 -32.59 22.86
C ASN A 157 -35.34 -31.85 23.99
N TYR A 158 -35.21 -30.51 23.92
CA TYR A 158 -36.26 -29.47 23.88
C TYR A 158 -36.93 -28.93 25.18
N LYS A 159 -36.93 -27.58 25.24
CA LYS A 159 -37.75 -26.60 26.01
C LYS A 159 -37.42 -26.24 27.47
N GLY A 160 -36.99 -24.99 27.67
CA GLY A 160 -37.42 -24.12 28.79
C GLY A 160 -36.34 -23.60 29.76
N SER A 161 -36.10 -22.28 29.76
CA SER A 161 -35.65 -21.38 30.87
C SER A 161 -36.01 -21.85 32.29
N TYR A 162 -35.38 -21.50 33.44
CA TYR A 162 -34.25 -20.67 33.96
C TYR A 162 -34.00 -21.17 35.43
N ILE A 163 -32.93 -20.76 36.15
CA ILE A 163 -32.85 -20.18 37.54
C ILE A 163 -31.38 -20.26 38.07
N TYR A 164 -30.72 -19.14 38.37
CA TYR A 164 -29.63 -19.07 39.37
C TYR A 164 -29.49 -17.67 40.00
N LYS A 165 -29.44 -17.59 41.34
CA LYS A 165 -29.26 -16.38 42.19
C LYS A 165 -30.41 -15.35 42.25
N GLY A 166 -31.64 -15.83 42.50
CA GLY A 166 -32.66 -15.01 43.16
C GLY A 166 -33.21 -13.81 42.40
N LYS A 167 -33.00 -13.72 41.08
CA LYS A 167 -33.67 -12.76 40.21
C LYS A 167 -34.08 -13.44 38.90
N ASN A 168 -35.38 -13.52 38.65
CA ASN A 168 -35.94 -13.90 37.35
C ASN A 168 -36.20 -12.63 36.54
N TYR A 169 -35.78 -12.65 35.27
CA TYR A 169 -35.99 -11.59 34.28
C TYR A 169 -37.39 -11.69 33.68
N GLY A 170 -38.03 -10.54 33.42
CA GLY A 170 -39.26 -10.48 32.64
C GLY A 170 -39.80 -9.06 32.51
N GLU A 171 -40.05 -8.67 31.25
CA GLU A 171 -40.78 -7.50 30.77
C GLU A 171 -40.02 -6.15 30.71
N TYR A 172 -39.60 -5.82 29.47
CA TYR A 172 -39.05 -4.54 28.96
C TYR A 172 -37.59 -4.20 29.29
N GLY A 173 -36.71 -4.27 28.26
CA GLY A 173 -35.42 -3.57 28.32
C GLY A 173 -34.31 -4.10 27.42
N ILE A 174 -34.55 -4.09 26.12
CA ILE A 174 -33.61 -4.39 25.04
C ILE A 174 -32.32 -3.55 25.21
N ILE A 175 -31.15 -4.17 25.46
CA ILE A 175 -29.86 -3.56 25.07
C ILE A 175 -29.75 -3.76 23.57
N LYS A 176 -30.32 -2.81 22.83
CA LYS A 176 -30.07 -2.64 21.41
C LYS A 176 -28.70 -1.99 21.29
N ASN A 177 -27.91 -2.54 20.38
CA ASN A 177 -26.77 -1.88 19.78
C ASN A 177 -27.06 -0.36 19.66
N PRO A 178 -26.21 0.55 20.19
CA PRO A 178 -26.48 2.00 20.16
C PRO A 178 -26.51 2.61 18.74
N LEU A 179 -26.50 1.78 17.69
CA LEU A 179 -26.45 2.15 16.28
C LEU A 179 -27.64 1.64 15.45
N GLU A 180 -28.66 1.00 16.04
CA GLU A 180 -29.83 0.50 15.28
C GLU A 180 -31.12 1.27 15.58
N PHE A 181 -31.62 1.98 14.58
CA PHE A 181 -32.94 2.64 14.59
C PHE A 181 -34.06 1.62 14.43
N VAL A 182 -35.08 1.66 15.31
CA VAL A 182 -36.37 0.98 15.08
C VAL A 182 -37.50 1.93 15.44
N ASP A 183 -38.36 2.23 14.46
CA ASP A 183 -39.42 3.26 14.51
C ASP A 183 -40.72 2.83 15.22
N LYS A 184 -40.69 1.78 16.05
CA LYS A 184 -41.91 1.34 16.74
C LYS A 184 -41.61 0.66 18.07
N ILE A 185 -42.26 1.15 19.13
CA ILE A 185 -42.38 0.48 20.43
C ILE A 185 -43.83 -0.02 20.50
N ASP A 186 -44.01 -1.33 20.65
CA ASP A 186 -45.33 -1.92 20.94
C ASP A 186 -45.55 -1.85 22.45
N PHE A 187 -46.65 -1.23 22.88
CA PHE A 187 -47.04 -1.20 24.29
C PHE A 187 -47.92 -2.43 24.55
N GLY A 188 -47.50 -3.29 25.48
CA GLY A 188 -48.31 -4.41 25.95
C GLY A 188 -49.66 -3.94 26.48
N ALA A 189 -50.67 -4.80 26.31
CA ALA A 189 -52.06 -4.53 26.67
C ALA A 189 -52.19 -3.94 28.09
N ASN A 190 -52.97 -2.87 28.21
CA ASN A 190 -53.32 -2.11 29.42
C ASN A 190 -52.39 -0.97 29.90
N ILE A 191 -51.58 -0.38 29.04
CA ILE A 191 -51.02 0.96 29.32
C ILE A 191 -51.58 1.96 28.31
N THR A 192 -52.54 2.79 28.73
CA THR A 192 -52.97 3.96 27.98
C THR A 192 -52.15 5.16 28.45
N PRO A 193 -51.26 5.75 27.63
CA PRO A 193 -50.56 6.96 28.03
C PRO A 193 -51.56 8.12 28.15
N LYS A 194 -51.54 8.78 29.30
CA LYS A 194 -52.34 9.99 29.56
C LYS A 194 -51.86 11.09 28.62
N ALA A 195 -52.74 11.57 27.75
CA ALA A 195 -52.42 12.63 26.79
C ALA A 195 -51.95 13.89 27.54
N VAL A 196 -50.71 14.32 27.26
CA VAL A 196 -50.19 15.61 27.70
C VAL A 196 -50.46 16.59 26.56
N ALA A 197 -51.19 17.67 26.86
CA ALA A 197 -51.45 18.73 25.88
C ALA A 197 -50.13 19.40 25.48
N GLU A 198 -49.80 19.34 24.19
CA GLU A 198 -48.66 20.07 23.65
C GLU A 198 -48.88 21.58 23.80
N LYS A 199 -47.89 22.25 24.39
CA LYS A 199 -47.87 23.71 24.50
C LYS A 199 -47.59 24.29 23.12
N THR A 200 -48.58 24.98 22.55
CA THR A 200 -48.47 25.63 21.25
C THR A 200 -47.40 26.72 21.30
N VAL A 201 -46.36 26.59 20.47
CA VAL A 201 -45.35 27.65 20.27
C VAL A 201 -45.61 28.28 18.90
N ALA A 202 -45.89 29.58 18.90
CA ALA A 202 -46.10 30.35 17.69
C ALA A 202 -44.83 30.36 16.82
N VAL A 203 -44.97 29.96 15.57
CA VAL A 203 -43.92 30.05 14.54
C VAL A 203 -43.69 31.54 14.25
N LYS A 204 -42.47 32.03 14.50
CA LYS A 204 -42.07 33.36 14.03
C LYS A 204 -42.01 33.35 12.50
N THR A 205 -42.87 34.15 11.88
CA THR A 205 -42.86 34.43 10.45
C THR A 205 -41.63 35.28 10.14
N VAL A 206 -40.75 34.79 9.25
CA VAL A 206 -39.64 35.58 8.70
C VAL A 206 -40.14 36.22 7.40
N SER A 207 -40.14 37.55 7.34
CA SER A 207 -40.48 38.31 6.13
C SER A 207 -39.30 38.30 5.15
N GLU A 208 -39.55 37.90 3.91
CA GLU A 208 -38.57 37.95 2.80
C GLU A 208 -38.07 39.38 2.56
N THR A 209 -36.74 39.55 2.58
CA THR A 209 -36.11 40.77 2.08
C THR A 209 -35.81 40.57 0.59
N ARG A 210 -36.52 41.28 -0.29
CA ARG A 210 -36.27 41.24 -1.74
C ARG A 210 -34.95 41.94 -2.08
N VAL A 211 -33.99 41.18 -2.59
CA VAL A 211 -32.76 41.70 -3.20
C VAL A 211 -33.04 41.98 -4.68
N THR A 212 -32.76 43.21 -5.13
CA THR A 212 -32.98 43.63 -6.53
C THR A 212 -31.68 43.51 -7.32
N GLU A 213 -31.74 43.03 -8.56
CA GLU A 213 -30.56 42.80 -9.41
C GLU A 213 -29.74 44.08 -9.71
N PRO A 214 -28.40 43.98 -9.76
CA PRO A 214 -27.54 45.11 -10.11
C PRO A 214 -27.62 45.41 -11.62
N ARG A 215 -27.97 46.65 -11.97
CA ARG A 215 -27.89 47.15 -13.35
C ARG A 215 -26.51 47.75 -13.62
N VAL A 216 -25.77 47.15 -14.55
CA VAL A 216 -24.56 47.73 -15.13
C VAL A 216 -24.94 48.55 -16.36
N SER A 217 -24.64 49.85 -16.34
CA SER A 217 -24.84 50.76 -17.47
C SER A 217 -23.55 50.78 -18.30
N VAL A 218 -23.63 50.34 -19.57
CA VAL A 218 -22.52 50.48 -20.53
C VAL A 218 -22.75 51.72 -21.40
N SER A 219 -21.75 52.59 -21.43
CA SER A 219 -21.71 53.79 -22.26
C SER A 219 -21.72 53.42 -23.76
N LYS A 220 -22.61 54.07 -24.52
CA LYS A 220 -22.66 54.01 -25.99
C LYS A 220 -21.35 54.55 -26.58
N ILE A 221 -20.74 53.79 -27.48
CA ILE A 221 -19.85 54.30 -28.52
C ILE A 221 -20.68 54.34 -29.81
N ASP A 222 -20.95 55.55 -30.31
CA ASP A 222 -21.54 55.79 -31.62
C ASP A 222 -20.44 55.74 -32.67
N VAL A 223 -20.48 54.76 -33.57
CA VAL A 223 -19.75 54.78 -34.84
C VAL A 223 -20.74 54.59 -35.96
N SER A 224 -20.79 55.61 -36.81
CA SER A 224 -21.71 55.82 -37.92
C SER A 224 -21.77 54.64 -38.89
N ARG A 225 -23.00 54.30 -39.24
CA ARG A 225 -23.44 53.31 -40.22
C ARG A 225 -22.84 53.57 -41.61
N VAL A 226 -21.98 52.66 -42.09
CA VAL A 226 -21.71 52.48 -43.52
C VAL A 226 -22.73 51.47 -44.06
N THR A 227 -23.67 51.95 -44.85
CA THR A 227 -24.60 51.11 -45.62
C THR A 227 -23.91 50.64 -46.89
N VAL A 228 -23.81 49.32 -47.07
CA VAL A 228 -23.54 48.70 -48.37
C VAL A 228 -24.70 47.74 -48.67
N THR A 229 -25.29 47.91 -49.85
CA THR A 229 -26.45 47.18 -50.33
C THR A 229 -26.12 45.70 -50.52
N PRO A 230 -26.95 44.75 -50.04
CA PRO A 230 -26.72 43.33 -50.24
C PRO A 230 -26.83 42.96 -51.73
N PRO A 231 -25.87 42.19 -52.30
CA PRO A 231 -25.97 41.68 -53.66
C PRO A 231 -27.04 40.59 -53.76
N SER A 232 -27.73 40.57 -54.90
CA SER A 232 -28.82 39.65 -55.24
C SER A 232 -28.39 38.19 -55.16
N ALA A 233 -29.26 37.34 -54.62
CA ALA A 233 -29.04 35.90 -54.50
C ALA A 233 -28.87 35.24 -55.88
N PRO A 234 -27.86 34.37 -56.08
CA PRO A 234 -27.77 33.53 -57.27
C PRO A 234 -28.87 32.47 -57.24
N ILE A 235 -29.69 32.42 -58.29
CA ILE A 235 -30.62 31.32 -58.54
C ILE A 235 -29.81 30.18 -59.18
N ILE A 236 -29.73 29.03 -58.52
CA ILE A 236 -29.18 27.79 -59.09
C ILE A 236 -30.27 26.72 -58.96
N SER A 237 -30.67 26.15 -60.10
CA SER A 237 -31.68 25.09 -60.22
C SER A 237 -31.17 23.76 -59.65
N ALA A 238 -32.07 22.97 -59.08
CA ALA A 238 -31.80 21.68 -58.46
C ALA A 238 -31.22 20.64 -59.46
N PRO A 239 -30.12 19.94 -59.13
CA PRO A 239 -29.68 18.76 -59.86
C PRO A 239 -30.59 17.55 -59.62
N ALA A 240 -30.74 16.69 -60.63
CA ALA A 240 -31.58 15.50 -60.60
C ALA A 240 -31.09 14.42 -59.61
N ASN A 241 -32.05 13.70 -59.02
CA ASN A 241 -31.88 12.68 -57.98
C ASN A 241 -31.17 11.41 -58.50
N PRO A 242 -29.96 11.05 -58.01
CA PRO A 242 -29.34 9.76 -58.31
C PRO A 242 -29.89 8.67 -57.38
N GLY A 243 -30.45 7.61 -57.95
CA GLY A 243 -30.96 6.46 -57.22
C GLY A 243 -29.89 5.70 -56.41
N ASN A 244 -30.38 4.95 -55.40
CA ASN A 244 -29.58 4.19 -54.43
C ASN A 244 -28.52 3.27 -55.07
N PRO A 245 -27.27 3.27 -54.56
CA PRO A 245 -26.27 2.27 -54.92
C PRO A 245 -26.47 0.94 -54.15
N SER A 246 -26.48 -0.17 -54.88
CA SER A 246 -26.39 -1.54 -54.35
C SER A 246 -24.92 -1.97 -54.26
N VAL A 247 -24.48 -2.47 -53.10
CA VAL A 247 -23.13 -3.02 -52.91
C VAL A 247 -23.20 -4.55 -52.96
N ASN A 248 -22.53 -5.12 -53.97
CA ASN A 248 -22.32 -6.55 -54.16
C ASN A 248 -20.87 -6.87 -53.76
N VAL A 249 -20.67 -7.74 -52.77
CA VAL A 249 -19.32 -8.11 -52.29
C VAL A 249 -19.02 -9.55 -52.72
N THR A 250 -18.05 -9.71 -53.61
CA THR A 250 -17.49 -11.00 -54.01
C THR A 250 -16.21 -11.26 -53.21
N ALA A 251 -16.06 -12.46 -52.65
CA ALA A 251 -14.88 -12.88 -51.91
C ALA A 251 -13.69 -13.21 -52.85
N PRO A 252 -12.45 -12.81 -52.52
CA PRO A 252 -11.24 -13.29 -53.19
C PRO A 252 -10.95 -14.75 -52.79
N GLY A 253 -10.77 -15.62 -53.80
CA GLY A 253 -10.57 -17.06 -53.64
C GLY A 253 -9.18 -17.48 -53.15
N ALA A 254 -9.13 -18.65 -52.53
CA ALA A 254 -7.90 -19.38 -52.23
C ALA A 254 -7.58 -20.37 -53.37
N ILE A 255 -6.28 -20.55 -53.63
CA ILE A 255 -5.71 -21.46 -54.63
C ILE A 255 -5.69 -22.89 -54.06
N THR A 256 -6.15 -23.86 -54.86
CA THR A 256 -6.00 -25.31 -54.60
C THR A 256 -4.84 -25.87 -55.44
N PRO A 257 -3.93 -26.70 -54.88
CA PRO A 257 -2.91 -27.37 -55.70
C PRO A 257 -3.33 -28.77 -56.17
N LEU A 258 -2.82 -29.10 -57.36
CA LEU A 258 -2.70 -30.41 -58.03
C LEU A 258 -3.99 -31.11 -58.49
N GLY A 259 -4.14 -31.18 -59.82
CA GLY A 259 -5.07 -32.10 -60.47
C GLY A 259 -4.50 -33.50 -60.64
N THR A 260 -5.39 -34.47 -60.77
CA THR A 260 -5.16 -35.78 -61.39
C THR A 260 -6.40 -36.20 -62.18
N ILE A 261 -6.24 -36.13 -63.51
CA ILE A 261 -6.66 -37.03 -64.60
C ILE A 261 -8.04 -37.76 -64.51
N THR A 262 -8.80 -37.57 -65.60
CA THR A 262 -10.01 -38.24 -66.17
C THR A 262 -10.07 -39.78 -66.01
N VAL A 263 -11.22 -40.51 -66.15
CA VAL A 263 -11.95 -40.82 -67.41
C VAL A 263 -13.35 -41.47 -67.16
N ALA A 264 -14.34 -40.97 -67.93
CA ALA A 264 -15.56 -41.49 -68.59
C ALA A 264 -16.39 -42.72 -68.14
N ALA A 265 -17.73 -42.60 -68.34
CA ALA A 265 -18.50 -43.55 -69.16
C ALA A 265 -19.78 -42.90 -69.74
N ILE A 266 -19.98 -43.09 -71.05
CA ILE A 266 -21.20 -42.78 -71.82
C ILE A 266 -22.18 -43.95 -71.66
N PRO A 267 -23.50 -43.71 -71.57
CA PRO A 267 -24.46 -44.69 -72.06
C PRO A 267 -25.36 -44.13 -73.16
N ALA A 268 -25.73 -45.04 -74.04
CA ALA A 268 -26.29 -44.80 -75.35
C ALA A 268 -27.71 -44.21 -75.36
N ILE A 269 -27.97 -43.54 -76.48
CA ILE A 269 -29.24 -43.01 -76.97
C ILE A 269 -30.31 -44.11 -77.02
N ASN A 270 -31.53 -43.77 -76.62
CA ASN A 270 -32.76 -44.32 -77.19
C ASN A 270 -33.85 -43.24 -77.24
N VAL A 271 -34.58 -43.22 -78.35
CA VAL A 271 -35.66 -42.28 -78.68
C VAL A 271 -37.01 -42.92 -78.33
N SER A 272 -37.94 -42.19 -77.70
CA SER A 272 -39.35 -42.16 -78.14
C SER A 272 -40.25 -41.18 -77.37
N VAL A 273 -40.98 -40.43 -78.21
CA VAL A 273 -42.24 -39.68 -78.20
C VAL A 273 -43.02 -39.34 -76.90
N ALA A 274 -43.57 -38.12 -76.94
CA ALA A 274 -44.28 -37.39 -75.89
C ALA A 274 -45.77 -37.76 -75.66
N ALA A 275 -46.26 -37.50 -74.44
CA ALA A 275 -47.67 -37.31 -74.07
C ALA A 275 -47.78 -36.53 -72.71
N PRO A 276 -48.95 -36.05 -72.25
CA PRO A 276 -49.39 -34.66 -72.36
C PRO A 276 -49.48 -33.91 -71.01
N VAL A 277 -49.68 -32.59 -71.10
CA VAL A 277 -49.78 -31.63 -69.98
C VAL A 277 -51.08 -31.81 -69.18
N VAL A 278 -50.94 -31.88 -67.85
CA VAL A 278 -52.04 -31.75 -66.86
C VAL A 278 -51.70 -30.58 -65.92
N GLY A 279 -52.73 -29.81 -65.55
CA GLY A 279 -52.65 -28.52 -64.86
C GLY A 279 -51.85 -28.52 -63.55
N ALA A 280 -51.29 -27.35 -63.22
CA ALA A 280 -50.42 -27.12 -62.08
C ALA A 280 -51.11 -27.50 -60.75
N ALA A 281 -50.43 -28.32 -59.96
CA ALA A 281 -50.80 -28.62 -58.58
C ALA A 281 -50.64 -27.36 -57.70
N PRO A 282 -51.54 -27.12 -56.73
CA PRO A 282 -51.41 -26.01 -55.79
C PRO A 282 -50.19 -26.21 -54.90
N THR A 283 -49.40 -25.15 -54.77
CA THR A 283 -48.23 -25.10 -53.89
C THR A 283 -48.69 -24.95 -52.44
N VAL A 284 -48.38 -25.93 -51.59
CA VAL A 284 -48.56 -25.83 -50.13
C VAL A 284 -47.29 -25.19 -49.56
N ASN A 285 -47.42 -23.99 -49.01
CA ASN A 285 -46.34 -23.38 -48.24
C ASN A 285 -46.15 -24.14 -46.92
N ALA A 286 -44.91 -24.52 -46.59
CA ALA A 286 -44.58 -25.04 -45.27
C ALA A 286 -44.90 -23.99 -44.19
N PRO A 287 -45.57 -24.36 -43.10
CA PRO A 287 -45.86 -23.43 -42.02
C PRO A 287 -44.56 -22.91 -41.42
N THR A 288 -44.43 -21.58 -41.37
CA THR A 288 -43.35 -20.91 -40.63
C THR A 288 -43.72 -20.96 -39.15
N VAL A 289 -43.07 -21.84 -38.39
CA VAL A 289 -43.18 -21.87 -36.94
C VAL A 289 -42.40 -20.69 -36.39
N ALA A 290 -43.10 -19.63 -35.98
CA ALA A 290 -42.50 -18.57 -35.18
C ALA A 290 -42.02 -19.16 -33.84
N THR A 291 -40.83 -18.77 -33.38
CA THR A 291 -40.36 -19.08 -32.03
C THR A 291 -41.42 -18.69 -31.00
N PRO A 292 -41.83 -19.60 -30.08
CA PRO A 292 -42.76 -19.25 -29.03
C PRO A 292 -42.26 -18.02 -28.26
N PRO A 293 -43.13 -17.05 -27.93
CA PRO A 293 -42.76 -15.99 -27.00
C PRO A 293 -42.34 -16.62 -25.66
N THR A 294 -41.35 -16.03 -25.01
CA THR A 294 -40.92 -16.44 -23.66
C THR A 294 -42.15 -16.51 -22.75
N PRO A 295 -42.39 -17.62 -22.02
CA PRO A 295 -43.52 -17.72 -21.11
C PRO A 295 -43.56 -16.51 -20.16
N ALA A 296 -44.75 -15.92 -19.97
CA ALA A 296 -44.91 -14.79 -19.07
C ALA A 296 -44.36 -15.13 -17.68
N GLY A 297 -43.38 -14.36 -17.20
CA GLY A 297 -42.73 -14.55 -15.90
C GLY A 297 -41.32 -15.16 -15.93
N PHE A 298 -40.77 -15.54 -17.09
CA PHE A 298 -39.41 -16.04 -17.21
C PHE A 298 -38.46 -14.99 -17.82
N ASN A 299 -37.53 -14.47 -17.02
CA ASN A 299 -36.38 -13.70 -17.50
C ASN A 299 -35.15 -14.63 -17.48
N PRO A 300 -34.53 -14.93 -18.65
CA PRO A 300 -33.29 -15.70 -18.69
C PRO A 300 -32.25 -15.02 -17.80
N LYS A 301 -31.65 -15.77 -16.88
CA LYS A 301 -30.59 -15.26 -16.03
C LYS A 301 -29.32 -15.08 -16.85
N ILE A 302 -29.11 -13.89 -17.40
CA ILE A 302 -27.86 -13.54 -18.09
C ILE A 302 -26.81 -13.23 -17.02
N ILE A 303 -25.89 -14.18 -16.79
CA ILE A 303 -24.79 -13.99 -15.85
C ILE A 303 -23.65 -13.31 -16.61
N THR A 304 -23.22 -12.14 -16.16
CA THR A 304 -22.12 -11.41 -16.80
C THR A 304 -20.78 -12.02 -16.39
N PRO A 305 -19.89 -12.35 -17.34
CA PRO A 305 -18.53 -12.75 -17.03
C PRO A 305 -17.75 -11.70 -16.21
N PRO A 306 -16.86 -12.12 -15.29
CA PRO A 306 -15.99 -11.20 -14.59
C PRO A 306 -15.01 -10.51 -15.55
N VAL A 307 -14.69 -9.24 -15.28
CA VAL A 307 -13.71 -8.45 -16.03
C VAL A 307 -12.40 -8.42 -15.27
N ALA A 308 -11.28 -8.46 -16.00
CA ALA A 308 -9.96 -8.40 -15.39
C ALA A 308 -9.69 -7.02 -14.75
N PRO A 309 -8.98 -6.98 -13.61
CA PRO A 309 -8.58 -5.73 -12.99
C PRO A 309 -7.56 -4.95 -13.82
N ALA A 310 -7.37 -3.67 -13.48
CA ALA A 310 -6.34 -2.83 -14.06
C ALA A 310 -4.95 -3.13 -13.49
N GLU A 311 -3.92 -3.02 -14.33
CA GLU A 311 -2.53 -3.07 -13.88
C GLU A 311 -2.22 -1.83 -13.02
N PRO A 312 -1.60 -2.00 -11.83
CA PRO A 312 -1.15 -0.88 -11.03
C PRO A 312 0.01 -0.14 -11.71
N VAL A 313 0.14 1.16 -11.46
CA VAL A 313 1.18 2.00 -12.06
C VAL A 313 2.32 2.19 -11.08
N ALA A 314 3.55 1.88 -11.49
CA ALA A 314 4.74 2.18 -10.69
C ALA A 314 4.95 3.69 -10.51
N PRO A 315 5.50 4.12 -9.36
CA PRO A 315 6.07 5.45 -9.22
C PRO A 315 7.34 5.57 -10.08
N VAL A 316 7.52 6.71 -10.77
CA VAL A 316 8.76 7.04 -11.46
C VAL A 316 9.70 7.76 -10.50
N ILE A 317 10.94 7.32 -10.40
CA ILE A 317 11.96 7.93 -9.52
C ILE A 317 12.97 8.73 -10.35
N THR A 318 13.39 9.87 -9.80
CA THR A 318 14.62 10.55 -10.21
C THR A 318 15.56 10.58 -9.02
N ALA A 319 16.55 9.70 -9.00
CA ALA A 319 17.45 9.54 -7.86
C ALA A 319 18.46 10.70 -7.72
N PRO A 320 18.96 10.98 -6.49
CA PRO A 320 20.01 11.98 -6.29
C PRO A 320 21.34 11.55 -6.91
N THR A 321 22.14 12.54 -7.33
CA THR A 321 23.53 12.36 -7.78
C THR A 321 24.46 13.33 -7.05
N PHE A 322 25.57 12.80 -6.54
CA PHE A 322 26.51 13.55 -5.70
C PHE A 322 27.85 13.77 -6.41
N ASN A 323 28.39 14.98 -6.25
CA ASN A 323 29.71 15.36 -6.74
C ASN A 323 30.63 15.56 -5.51
N LEU A 324 31.13 14.44 -4.99
CA LEU A 324 32.13 14.39 -3.91
C LEU A 324 33.53 14.30 -4.52
N ILE A 325 34.49 15.07 -3.99
CA ILE A 325 35.88 15.06 -4.46
C ILE A 325 36.78 14.70 -3.28
N SER A 326 37.57 13.61 -3.40
CA SER A 326 38.66 13.29 -2.46
C SER A 326 39.89 14.14 -2.78
N ASN A 327 40.58 14.64 -1.75
CA ASN A 327 41.88 15.31 -1.91
C ASN A 327 42.77 14.98 -0.71
N SER A 328 44.00 14.54 -0.99
CA SER A 328 45.11 14.60 -0.02
C SER A 328 45.83 15.92 -0.25
N SER A 329 45.88 16.81 0.74
CA SER A 329 46.65 18.06 0.59
C SER A 329 47.47 18.36 1.85
N GLY A 330 48.78 18.09 1.79
CA GLY A 330 49.78 18.58 2.77
C GLY A 330 49.37 18.51 4.24
N ASN A 331 48.82 17.38 4.68
CA ASN A 331 48.25 17.23 6.03
C ASN A 331 49.30 16.71 7.03
N GLY A 332 49.92 17.62 7.77
CA GLY A 332 50.74 17.29 8.94
C GLY A 332 49.86 16.95 10.16
N ALA A 333 50.36 16.07 11.03
CA ALA A 333 49.75 15.80 12.32
C ALA A 333 50.15 16.88 13.34
N ALA A 334 49.18 17.42 14.06
CA ALA A 334 49.37 18.42 15.10
C ALA A 334 48.29 18.29 16.19
N THR A 335 48.47 19.03 17.28
CA THR A 335 47.46 19.19 18.34
C THR A 335 47.14 20.68 18.44
N GLU A 336 45.95 21.08 17.98
CA GLU A 336 45.64 22.47 17.71
C GLU A 336 44.29 22.84 18.33
N ALA A 337 44.30 23.84 19.22
CA ALA A 337 43.09 24.34 19.85
C ALA A 337 42.39 25.40 18.98
N ASP A 338 43.18 26.27 18.33
CA ASP A 338 42.71 27.26 17.35
C ASP A 338 43.91 27.83 16.54
N MET A 339 44.13 27.29 15.34
CA MET A 339 45.23 27.63 14.42
C MET A 339 44.69 27.99 13.03
N SER A 340 44.37 29.26 12.80
CA SER A 340 43.82 29.72 11.52
C SER A 340 44.76 29.49 10.33
N SER A 341 46.08 29.48 10.57
CA SER A 341 47.09 29.25 9.54
C SER A 341 47.25 27.80 9.09
N THR A 342 46.72 26.82 9.84
CA THR A 342 46.94 25.39 9.54
C THR A 342 46.13 24.91 8.34
N SER A 343 46.73 24.01 7.54
CA SER A 343 46.03 23.40 6.41
C SER A 343 44.88 22.50 6.86
N ASN A 344 43.74 22.66 6.19
CA ASN A 344 42.56 21.79 6.24
C ASN A 344 41.90 21.60 7.61
N GLY A 345 42.18 22.47 8.57
CA GLY A 345 41.52 22.52 9.87
C GLY A 345 42.15 23.59 10.76
N ALA A 346 41.33 24.31 11.52
CA ALA A 346 41.78 25.22 12.57
C ALA A 346 41.81 24.55 13.95
N ILE A 347 41.15 23.40 14.10
CA ILE A 347 41.06 22.65 15.36
C ILE A 347 41.33 21.17 15.06
N GLN A 348 42.23 20.56 15.82
CA GLN A 348 42.67 19.18 15.59
C GLN A 348 43.07 18.46 16.89
N SER A 349 42.62 17.20 17.00
CA SER A 349 43.07 16.22 18.02
C SER A 349 42.98 16.75 19.46
N VAL A 350 41.85 17.37 19.80
CA VAL A 350 41.54 17.94 21.12
C VAL A 350 40.13 17.54 21.58
N VAL A 351 39.80 17.81 22.84
CA VAL A 351 38.43 17.72 23.36
C VAL A 351 37.87 19.12 23.58
N LEU A 352 36.83 19.48 22.83
CA LEU A 352 36.08 20.71 23.04
C LEU A 352 35.02 20.41 24.11
N THR A 353 35.02 21.17 25.19
CA THR A 353 34.10 20.97 26.33
C THR A 353 32.91 21.93 26.24
N LYS A 354 33.09 23.07 25.57
CA LYS A 354 32.09 24.13 25.37
C LYS A 354 32.49 25.05 24.21
N GLY A 355 31.54 25.81 23.66
CA GLY A 355 31.80 26.97 22.81
C GLY A 355 30.68 27.22 21.81
N ASN A 356 30.51 28.47 21.38
CA ASN A 356 29.57 28.81 20.32
C ASN A 356 30.34 29.34 19.10
N PHE A 357 30.29 28.59 18.00
CA PHE A 357 31.05 28.83 16.78
C PHE A 357 30.14 29.27 15.65
N LYS A 358 30.43 30.43 15.08
CA LYS A 358 29.84 30.93 13.84
C LYS A 358 30.87 30.80 12.73
N VAL A 359 30.53 30.03 11.69
CA VAL A 359 31.43 29.71 10.57
C VAL A 359 30.70 29.97 9.24
N ILE A 360 31.37 30.65 8.31
CA ILE A 360 30.84 30.97 6.99
C ILE A 360 31.90 30.61 5.95
N ARG A 361 31.57 29.72 5.02
CA ARG A 361 32.43 29.39 3.89
C ARG A 361 32.28 30.44 2.79
N ASP A 362 33.40 31.01 2.35
CA ASP A 362 33.44 32.00 1.26
C ASP A 362 33.60 31.35 -0.12
N THR A 363 33.66 32.19 -1.16
CA THR A 363 33.80 31.76 -2.56
C THR A 363 35.15 31.12 -2.88
N SER A 364 36.18 31.35 -2.07
CA SER A 364 37.47 30.64 -2.16
C SER A 364 37.44 29.30 -1.42
N SER A 365 36.26 28.91 -0.91
CA SER A 365 36.05 27.74 -0.04
C SER A 365 36.75 27.83 1.31
N ARG A 366 37.39 28.96 1.67
CA ARG A 366 37.95 29.21 3.00
C ARG A 366 36.84 29.53 3.98
N MET A 367 37.10 29.37 5.27
CA MET A 367 36.09 29.52 6.32
C MET A 367 36.41 30.73 7.19
N ASN A 368 35.52 31.72 7.15
CA ASN A 368 35.51 32.84 8.07
C ASN A 368 34.81 32.40 9.35
N TYR A 369 35.44 32.60 10.50
CA TYR A 369 34.90 32.14 11.78
C TYR A 369 35.10 33.10 12.94
N SER A 370 34.22 32.93 13.91
CA SER A 370 34.25 33.60 15.21
C SER A 370 33.69 32.65 16.26
N TYR A 371 34.10 32.83 17.51
CA TYR A 371 33.57 32.06 18.61
C TYR A 371 33.53 32.86 19.91
N ASN A 372 32.67 32.43 20.83
CA ASN A 372 32.64 32.90 22.21
C ASN A 372 32.54 31.71 23.18
N ASN A 373 32.92 31.96 24.44
CA ASN A 373 32.87 30.97 25.53
C ASN A 373 33.53 29.63 25.17
N TYR A 374 34.57 29.66 24.34
CA TYR A 374 35.25 28.44 23.90
C TYR A 374 36.13 27.89 25.03
N ALA A 375 35.96 26.61 25.33
CA ALA A 375 36.73 25.87 26.31
C ALA A 375 37.06 24.47 25.81
N GLY A 376 38.15 23.91 26.32
CA GLY A 376 38.57 22.56 25.97
C GLY A 376 39.87 22.15 26.62
N LYS A 377 40.32 20.95 26.24
CA LYS A 377 41.56 20.33 26.70
C LYS A 377 42.23 19.56 25.57
N SER A 378 43.55 19.50 25.62
CA SER A 378 44.35 18.54 24.84
C SER A 378 44.86 17.39 25.71
N PRO A 379 44.21 16.22 25.70
CA PRO A 379 44.68 15.06 26.46
C PRO A 379 45.80 14.28 25.75
N TRP A 380 46.03 14.50 24.45
CA TRP A 380 46.96 13.68 23.64
C TRP A 380 48.23 14.42 23.20
N GLY A 381 48.45 15.65 23.65
CA GLY A 381 49.63 16.43 23.27
C GLY A 381 49.60 17.87 23.81
N THR A 382 50.64 18.64 23.49
CA THR A 382 50.69 20.07 23.80
C THR A 382 49.90 20.84 22.75
N PRO A 383 48.85 21.61 23.13
CA PRO A 383 48.05 22.34 22.17
C PRO A 383 48.77 23.61 21.67
N THR A 384 48.45 24.03 20.45
CA THR A 384 48.89 25.31 19.86
C THR A 384 47.70 26.23 19.55
N THR A 385 47.97 27.54 19.52
CA THR A 385 47.01 28.55 19.03
C THR A 385 47.70 29.76 18.41
N ASP A 386 47.08 30.35 17.39
CA ASP A 386 47.47 31.63 16.77
C ASP A 386 46.50 32.78 17.11
N SER A 387 45.55 32.53 18.03
CA SER A 387 44.51 33.49 18.42
C SER A 387 44.98 34.58 19.37
N GLY A 388 46.18 34.43 19.94
CA GLY A 388 46.68 35.27 21.03
C GLY A 388 46.14 34.87 22.42
N ASN A 389 45.23 33.89 22.50
CA ASN A 389 44.78 33.35 23.78
C ASN A 389 45.85 32.49 24.47
N THR A 390 45.78 32.40 25.79
CA THR A 390 46.76 31.66 26.62
C THR A 390 46.18 30.37 27.19
N PHE A 391 47.00 29.31 27.23
CA PHE A 391 46.64 28.03 27.85
C PHE A 391 46.90 28.01 29.36
N SER A 392 46.11 27.21 30.07
CA SER A 392 46.36 26.79 31.45
C SER A 392 46.77 25.32 31.45
N GLY A 393 48.08 25.07 31.37
CA GLY A 393 48.60 23.73 31.06
C GLY A 393 48.10 23.27 29.70
N ASN A 394 47.44 22.12 29.65
CA ASN A 394 46.82 21.61 28.41
C ASN A 394 45.32 21.95 28.27
N SER A 395 44.78 22.83 29.13
CA SER A 395 43.37 23.25 29.10
C SER A 395 43.21 24.73 28.76
N TRP A 396 42.02 25.13 28.31
CA TRP A 396 41.63 26.52 28.08
C TRP A 396 40.15 26.75 28.38
N SER A 397 39.79 28.01 28.66
CA SER A 397 38.40 28.39 28.95
C SER A 397 38.15 29.86 28.63
N ASN A 398 36.87 30.20 28.40
CA ASN A 398 36.40 31.56 28.15
C ASN A 398 37.08 32.28 26.96
N TRP A 399 37.60 31.51 26.00
CA TRP A 399 38.21 32.10 24.82
C TRP A 399 37.15 32.70 23.90
N SER A 400 37.50 33.81 23.26
CA SER A 400 36.69 34.48 22.24
C SER A 400 37.57 34.95 21.09
N ARG A 401 37.03 34.91 19.87
CA ARG A 401 37.73 35.37 18.66
C ARG A 401 36.74 35.92 17.66
N THR A 402 37.11 37.01 16.99
CA THR A 402 36.29 37.68 15.97
C THR A 402 37.05 37.79 14.66
N GLY A 403 36.45 37.32 13.55
CA GLY A 403 36.90 37.65 12.20
C GLY A 403 38.17 36.94 11.72
N ALA A 404 38.37 35.67 12.08
CA ALA A 404 39.48 34.86 11.58
C ALA A 404 39.10 34.12 10.29
N THR A 405 40.09 33.79 9.47
CA THR A 405 39.88 33.03 8.23
C THR A 405 40.88 31.89 8.15
N THR A 406 40.41 30.66 7.93
CA THR A 406 41.28 29.49 7.73
C THR A 406 42.19 29.69 6.52
N SER A 407 43.42 29.18 6.55
CA SER A 407 44.32 29.23 5.38
C SER A 407 43.91 28.28 4.25
N SER A 408 43.08 27.28 4.55
CA SER A 408 42.64 26.23 3.61
C SER A 408 41.13 26.09 3.46
N TYR A 409 40.72 25.20 2.54
CA TYR A 409 39.40 25.08 1.95
C TYR A 409 38.64 23.77 2.22
N LEU A 410 39.20 22.82 2.97
CA LEU A 410 38.54 21.56 3.32
C LEU A 410 37.72 21.71 4.63
N GLY A 411 38.24 21.21 5.75
CA GLY A 411 37.55 21.22 7.05
C GLY A 411 37.85 22.46 7.92
N PHE A 412 36.90 22.78 8.80
CA PHE A 412 37.12 23.67 9.94
C PHE A 412 37.75 22.90 11.11
N GLN A 413 37.27 21.68 11.36
CA GLN A 413 37.94 20.71 12.22
C GLN A 413 38.69 19.68 11.36
N LYS A 414 39.71 19.04 11.94
CA LYS A 414 40.47 17.99 11.28
C LYS A 414 40.87 16.89 12.25
N VAL A 415 40.92 15.66 11.74
CA VAL A 415 41.65 14.56 12.39
C VAL A 415 42.65 14.02 11.38
N VAL A 416 43.92 13.91 11.79
CA VAL A 416 45.00 13.29 10.98
C VAL A 416 45.64 12.11 11.72
N VAL A 417 45.66 12.20 13.04
CA VAL A 417 46.14 11.17 13.95
C VAL A 417 45.23 11.10 15.18
N GLY A 418 44.87 9.88 15.58
CA GLY A 418 44.29 9.59 16.89
C GLY A 418 42.81 9.94 17.03
N ALA A 419 42.47 10.74 18.05
CA ALA A 419 41.10 10.96 18.51
C ALA A 419 40.74 12.44 18.68
N MET A 420 39.44 12.76 18.57
CA MET A 420 38.88 14.09 18.83
C MET A 420 37.43 13.96 19.34
N LEU A 421 37.06 14.79 20.31
CA LEU A 421 35.69 14.88 20.84
C LEU A 421 35.20 16.34 20.79
N SER A 422 34.06 16.59 20.14
CA SER A 422 33.51 17.94 19.95
C SER A 422 32.18 18.14 20.70
N ASN A 423 32.23 18.88 21.82
CA ASN A 423 31.04 19.34 22.57
C ASN A 423 30.87 20.86 22.47
N SER A 424 30.31 21.34 21.36
CA SER A 424 30.11 22.78 21.09
C SER A 424 28.84 23.03 20.27
N ASN A 425 28.34 24.27 20.27
CA ASN A 425 27.32 24.75 19.34
C ASN A 425 27.99 25.31 18.09
N ASN A 426 27.65 24.79 16.92
CA ASN A 426 28.22 25.21 15.64
C ASN A 426 27.11 25.63 14.67
N LEU A 427 27.23 26.82 14.08
CA LEU A 427 26.41 27.26 12.95
C LEU A 427 27.33 27.53 11.76
N PHE A 428 27.23 26.67 10.75
CA PHE A 428 28.05 26.67 9.55
C PHE A 428 27.21 27.01 8.32
N THR A 429 27.61 28.03 7.55
CA THR A 429 26.91 28.44 6.33
C THR A 429 27.76 28.17 5.09
N ASN A 430 27.19 27.51 4.08
CA ASN A 430 27.79 27.36 2.76
C ASN A 430 26.78 27.63 1.65
N VAL A 431 27.00 28.70 0.90
CA VAL A 431 26.21 29.07 -0.27
C VAL A 431 27.06 29.29 -1.51
N SER A 432 28.36 29.01 -1.41
CA SER A 432 29.37 29.50 -2.35
C SER A 432 30.05 28.39 -3.15
N THR A 433 29.84 27.12 -2.82
CA THR A 433 30.46 25.98 -3.52
C THR A 433 29.48 25.22 -4.39
N SER A 434 30.02 24.45 -5.34
CA SER A 434 29.28 23.55 -6.25
C SER A 434 29.67 22.08 -6.09
N THR A 435 30.57 21.79 -5.15
CA THR A 435 31.07 20.46 -4.77
C THR A 435 30.87 20.29 -3.28
N LEU A 436 30.55 19.07 -2.82
CA LEU A 436 30.45 18.77 -1.39
C LEU A 436 31.74 19.17 -0.66
N ARG A 437 31.63 19.91 0.44
CA ARG A 437 32.75 20.34 1.29
C ARG A 437 32.51 20.00 2.74
N GLU A 438 33.50 19.38 3.37
CA GLU A 438 33.42 18.96 4.77
C GLU A 438 33.52 20.08 5.79
N PHE A 439 32.81 19.93 6.91
CA PHE A 439 33.10 20.64 8.16
C PHE A 439 34.28 20.01 8.91
N VAL A 440 34.38 18.68 8.87
CA VAL A 440 35.47 17.90 9.48
C VAL A 440 36.20 17.12 8.40
N HIS A 441 37.48 17.45 8.22
CA HIS A 441 38.37 16.74 7.33
C HIS A 441 39.03 15.58 8.08
N MET A 442 38.86 14.36 7.59
CA MET A 442 39.47 13.17 8.19
C MET A 442 40.45 12.58 7.18
N ASP A 443 41.74 12.81 7.41
CA ASP A 443 42.83 12.31 6.56
C ASP A 443 43.71 11.32 7.35
N HIS A 444 43.47 10.03 7.15
CA HIS A 444 44.06 9.03 8.03
C HIS A 444 45.56 8.89 7.78
N HIS A 445 46.42 9.22 8.75
CA HIS A 445 47.88 8.98 8.69
C HIS A 445 48.38 8.06 9.82
N ASN A 446 47.81 8.14 11.03
CA ASN A 446 48.18 7.28 12.16
C ASN A 446 46.99 7.07 13.13
N ASN A 447 47.09 6.06 14.00
CA ASN A 447 46.00 5.57 14.87
C ASN A 447 46.39 5.62 16.36
N ILE A 448 45.43 5.37 17.26
CA ILE A 448 45.65 5.37 18.72
C ILE A 448 44.95 4.19 19.41
N THR A 449 45.49 3.70 20.53
CA THR A 449 44.91 2.55 21.26
C THR A 449 43.54 2.91 21.87
N PRO A 450 42.59 1.95 21.98
CA PRO A 450 41.29 2.19 22.63
C PRO A 450 41.43 2.78 24.03
N THR A 451 42.38 2.29 24.84
CA THR A 451 42.64 2.81 26.20
C THR A 451 43.03 4.28 26.22
N SER A 452 43.78 4.75 25.21
CA SER A 452 44.19 6.16 25.11
C SER A 452 43.04 7.05 24.64
N VAL A 453 42.16 6.55 23.77
CA VAL A 453 40.91 7.24 23.41
C VAL A 453 40.05 7.42 24.66
N GLU A 454 39.80 6.32 25.37
CA GLU A 454 38.97 6.29 26.57
C GLU A 454 39.48 7.25 27.64
N SER A 455 40.79 7.22 27.91
CA SER A 455 41.43 8.12 28.88
C SER A 455 41.30 9.58 28.48
N GLY A 456 41.47 9.91 27.20
CA GLY A 456 41.34 11.27 26.70
C GLY A 456 39.90 11.80 26.74
N PHE A 457 38.92 10.97 26.36
CA PHE A 457 37.50 11.32 26.47
C PHE A 457 37.10 11.50 27.94
N ASN A 458 37.54 10.60 28.83
CA ASN A 458 37.31 10.73 30.27
C ASN A 458 37.92 12.00 30.85
N ALA A 459 39.13 12.38 30.42
CA ALA A 459 39.78 13.60 30.85
C ALA A 459 38.97 14.84 30.44
N GLY A 460 38.47 14.90 29.21
CA GLY A 460 37.63 16.01 28.76
C GLY A 460 36.26 16.07 29.45
N LEU A 461 35.62 14.91 29.67
CA LEU A 461 34.35 14.81 30.40
C LEU A 461 34.46 15.21 31.87
N ALA A 462 35.66 15.15 32.45
CA ALA A 462 35.94 15.54 33.83
C ALA A 462 36.31 17.03 33.98
N GLU A 463 36.52 17.77 32.88
CA GLU A 463 36.80 19.21 32.96
C GLU A 463 35.58 19.95 33.51
N SER A 464 35.79 20.87 34.45
CA SER A 464 34.72 21.68 35.05
C SER A 464 34.00 22.59 34.05
N THR A 465 34.57 22.77 32.86
CA THR A 465 34.01 23.56 31.76
C THR A 465 33.06 22.76 30.86
N TRP A 466 32.93 21.45 31.07
CA TRP A 466 32.05 20.59 30.27
C TRP A 466 30.59 21.08 30.32
N ASP A 467 30.09 21.51 29.17
CA ASP A 467 28.72 22.00 29.04
C ASP A 467 27.76 20.85 28.72
N SER A 468 27.05 20.37 29.73
CA SER A 468 26.09 19.27 29.58
C SER A 468 24.76 19.67 28.95
N THR A 469 24.59 20.94 28.60
CA THR A 469 23.32 21.49 28.10
C THR A 469 23.29 21.71 26.59
N VAL A 470 24.41 21.48 25.88
CA VAL A 470 24.53 21.75 24.44
C VAL A 470 23.60 20.85 23.62
N SER A 471 23.52 19.55 23.94
CA SER A 471 22.57 18.60 23.37
C SER A 471 22.25 17.48 24.38
N SER A 472 21.30 16.60 24.06
CA SER A 472 21.08 15.36 24.83
C SER A 472 22.31 14.44 24.86
N GLY A 473 23.20 14.55 23.89
CA GLY A 473 24.45 13.80 23.80
C GLY A 473 25.59 14.34 24.65
N SER A 474 25.46 15.56 25.17
CA SER A 474 26.51 16.27 25.91
C SER A 474 26.71 15.73 27.33
N ASN A 475 26.53 14.43 27.57
CA ASN A 475 26.67 13.84 28.89
C ASN A 475 27.61 12.63 28.88
N THR A 476 28.16 12.32 30.04
CA THR A 476 29.13 11.24 30.25
C THR A 476 28.60 9.89 29.80
N ALA A 477 27.35 9.55 30.10
CA ALA A 477 26.79 8.24 29.78
C ALA A 477 26.66 8.03 28.26
N ALA A 478 26.23 9.05 27.53
CA ALA A 478 26.12 9.00 26.07
C ALA A 478 27.49 8.83 25.39
N VAL A 479 28.47 9.67 25.73
CA VAL A 479 29.82 9.62 25.14
C VAL A 479 30.52 8.29 25.45
N LYS A 480 30.52 7.86 26.73
CA LYS A 480 31.14 6.59 27.12
C LYS A 480 30.43 5.40 26.50
N GLY A 481 29.10 5.36 26.56
CA GLY A 481 28.32 4.25 26.02
C GLY A 481 28.50 4.07 24.51
N ALA A 482 28.61 5.17 23.75
CA ALA A 482 28.93 5.12 22.33
C ALA A 482 30.35 4.64 22.05
N PHE A 483 31.34 5.11 22.82
CA PHE A 483 32.72 4.65 22.70
C PHE A 483 32.83 3.14 23.00
N GLU A 484 32.20 2.66 24.06
CA GLU A 484 32.14 1.23 24.40
C GLU A 484 31.44 0.41 23.31
N ASP A 485 30.34 0.92 22.73
CA ASP A 485 29.66 0.22 21.63
C ASP A 485 30.56 0.09 20.39
N LEU A 486 31.23 1.18 20.00
CA LEU A 486 32.19 1.21 18.90
C LEU A 486 33.39 0.30 19.13
N ARG A 487 33.90 0.25 20.36
CA ARG A 487 35.00 -0.63 20.76
C ARG A 487 34.55 -2.09 20.71
N ASP A 488 33.49 -2.43 21.42
CA ASP A 488 33.18 -3.82 21.77
C ASP A 488 32.28 -4.52 20.75
N ASN A 489 31.31 -3.82 20.15
CA ASN A 489 30.25 -4.46 19.34
C ASN A 489 30.34 -4.16 17.85
N ILE A 490 31.06 -3.10 17.43
CA ILE A 490 31.21 -2.76 16.01
C ILE A 490 32.59 -3.20 15.53
N ASN A 491 32.65 -4.40 14.97
CA ASN A 491 33.88 -5.08 14.53
C ASN A 491 33.74 -5.59 13.10
N SER A 492 34.82 -6.14 12.55
CA SER A 492 34.80 -6.76 11.23
C SER A 492 33.91 -8.00 11.21
N THR A 493 33.06 -8.12 10.19
CA THR A 493 32.34 -9.34 9.88
C THR A 493 33.19 -10.25 8.99
N ALA A 494 32.75 -11.49 8.80
CA ALA A 494 33.42 -12.41 7.87
C ALA A 494 33.43 -11.88 6.42
N ALA A 495 32.39 -11.15 6.01
CA ALA A 495 32.29 -10.62 4.66
C ALA A 495 33.32 -9.52 4.37
N HIS A 496 33.66 -8.71 5.39
CA HIS A 496 34.58 -7.59 5.28
C HIS A 496 35.99 -7.98 4.80
N GLY A 497 36.48 -9.18 5.15
CA GLY A 497 37.81 -9.64 4.76
C GLY A 497 38.97 -8.88 5.42
N ASN A 498 38.67 -8.14 6.49
CA ASN A 498 39.63 -7.49 7.36
C ASN A 498 39.46 -8.04 8.80
N SER A 499 40.29 -7.59 9.75
CA SER A 499 40.42 -8.22 11.07
C SER A 499 40.29 -7.21 12.23
N ALA A 500 39.40 -6.22 12.12
CA ALA A 500 39.16 -5.26 13.19
C ALA A 500 38.39 -5.94 14.34
N THR A 501 38.88 -5.76 15.56
CA THR A 501 38.40 -6.39 16.81
C THR A 501 38.25 -5.34 17.91
N PRO A 502 37.81 -5.70 19.13
CA PRO A 502 37.77 -4.74 20.24
C PRO A 502 39.14 -4.15 20.64
N ALA A 503 40.24 -4.86 20.37
CA ALA A 503 41.60 -4.38 20.64
C ALA A 503 42.17 -3.48 19.53
N SER A 504 41.48 -3.35 18.39
CA SER A 504 41.93 -2.57 17.25
C SER A 504 42.17 -1.11 17.59
N HIS A 505 43.26 -0.55 17.09
CA HIS A 505 43.48 0.88 17.23
C HIS A 505 42.44 1.65 16.42
N MET A 506 42.19 2.87 16.87
CA MET A 506 41.10 3.69 16.41
C MET A 506 41.64 4.99 15.85
N PHE A 507 40.97 5.47 14.82
CA PHE A 507 40.99 6.85 14.40
C PHE A 507 39.55 7.35 14.55
N ILE A 508 39.32 8.29 15.45
CA ILE A 508 37.95 8.59 15.88
C ILE A 508 37.72 10.09 16.01
N TRP A 509 36.69 10.55 15.30
CA TRP A 509 36.03 11.80 15.59
C TRP A 509 34.65 11.51 16.17
N MET A 510 34.38 12.06 17.35
CA MET A 510 33.07 11.98 17.99
C MET A 510 32.52 13.38 18.23
N GLN A 511 31.25 13.61 17.88
CA GLN A 511 30.54 14.83 18.25
C GLN A 511 29.47 14.52 19.30
N SER A 512 29.41 15.33 20.35
CA SER A 512 28.38 15.27 21.39
C SER A 512 27.59 16.57 21.52
N GLY A 513 28.06 17.66 20.90
CA GLY A 513 27.39 18.95 20.92
C GLY A 513 26.29 19.07 19.86
N ARG A 514 26.16 20.27 19.29
CA ARG A 514 25.19 20.62 18.27
C ARG A 514 25.88 21.19 17.03
N ILE A 515 25.58 20.63 15.86
CA ILE A 515 26.06 21.12 14.56
C ILE A 515 24.85 21.50 13.71
N VAL A 516 24.80 22.75 13.26
CA VAL A 516 23.82 23.24 12.29
C VAL A 516 24.57 23.66 11.04
N MET A 517 24.35 22.97 9.93
CA MET A 517 24.88 23.34 8.62
C MET A 517 23.75 23.88 7.75
N GLU A 518 23.91 25.07 7.19
CA GLU A 518 22.91 25.68 6.32
C GLU A 518 23.43 25.96 4.91
N GLY A 519 22.52 25.87 3.93
CA GLY A 519 22.81 26.09 2.51
C GLY A 519 23.01 24.79 1.73
N SER A 520 23.90 24.81 0.74
CA SER A 520 24.09 23.69 -0.21
C SER A 520 25.51 23.11 -0.12
N TYR A 521 25.69 21.88 -0.61
CA TYR A 521 27.01 21.25 -0.76
C TYR A 521 27.79 21.10 0.56
N ASN A 522 27.08 20.84 1.64
CA ASN A 522 27.65 20.62 2.97
C ASN A 522 27.88 19.13 3.23
N VAL A 523 29.00 18.77 3.85
CA VAL A 523 29.12 17.48 4.54
C VAL A 523 29.67 17.67 5.96
N VAL A 524 29.16 16.94 6.95
CA VAL A 524 29.71 17.06 8.32
C VAL A 524 31.11 16.46 8.36
N THR A 525 31.27 15.21 7.94
CA THR A 525 32.59 14.57 7.86
C THR A 525 32.86 14.02 6.47
N ASN A 526 34.06 14.24 5.97
CA ASN A 526 34.58 13.48 4.84
C ASN A 526 35.77 12.64 5.27
N ASN A 527 35.56 11.33 5.30
CA ASN A 527 36.57 10.35 5.68
C ASN A 527 37.33 9.92 4.43
N TYR A 528 38.61 10.28 4.39
CA TYR A 528 39.55 9.90 3.35
C TYR A 528 40.57 8.92 3.95
N ASP A 529 40.30 7.62 3.76
CA ASP A 529 41.13 6.55 4.29
C ASP A 529 42.03 5.92 3.22
N HIS A 530 43.23 6.47 3.05
CA HIS A 530 44.22 5.96 2.08
C HIS A 530 45.19 4.94 2.65
N ASN A 531 45.04 4.55 3.91
CA ASN A 531 45.92 3.60 4.59
C ASN A 531 45.47 2.15 4.42
N GLY A 532 46.41 1.22 4.55
CA GLY A 532 46.22 -0.21 4.24
C GLY A 532 46.18 -1.17 5.43
N PHE A 533 46.08 -0.69 6.67
CA PHE A 533 46.05 -1.58 7.83
C PHE A 533 44.67 -2.22 7.99
N ILE A 534 44.61 -3.54 8.03
CA ILE A 534 43.34 -4.30 8.03
C ILE A 534 42.77 -4.52 9.43
N ASP A 535 43.53 -4.19 10.47
CA ASP A 535 43.20 -4.45 11.87
C ASP A 535 42.81 -3.17 12.63
N LYS A 536 42.52 -2.06 11.95
CA LYS A 536 42.16 -0.77 12.58
C LYS A 536 40.76 -0.28 12.19
N LYS A 537 40.23 0.67 12.98
CA LYS A 537 38.91 1.29 12.80
C LYS A 537 39.05 2.78 12.48
N SER A 538 38.36 3.26 11.45
CA SER A 538 38.23 4.69 11.09
C SER A 538 36.80 5.14 11.34
N ILE A 539 36.58 6.11 12.22
CA ILE A 539 35.29 6.31 12.89
C ILE A 539 34.85 7.77 12.84
N ALA A 540 33.66 8.02 12.29
CA ALA A 540 32.88 9.24 12.48
C ALA A 540 31.62 8.90 13.30
N ALA A 541 31.48 9.53 14.47
CA ALA A 541 30.44 9.17 15.45
C ALA A 541 29.65 10.37 15.96
N ASN A 542 28.31 10.29 15.95
CA ASN A 542 27.42 11.27 16.56
C ASN A 542 26.74 10.70 17.81
N VAL A 543 26.75 11.45 18.90
CA VAL A 543 25.83 11.23 20.03
C VAL A 543 24.98 12.47 20.35
N GLY A 544 25.25 13.60 19.69
CA GLY A 544 24.53 14.86 19.88
C GLY A 544 23.57 15.19 18.74
N ASP A 545 23.42 16.47 18.43
CA ASP A 545 22.47 16.96 17.43
C ASP A 545 23.17 17.43 16.15
N ILE A 546 22.71 16.93 15.01
CA ILE A 546 23.10 17.44 13.69
C ILE A 546 21.85 17.90 12.93
N VAL A 547 21.85 19.13 12.44
CA VAL A 547 20.79 19.69 11.61
C VAL A 547 21.40 20.20 10.30
N ILE A 548 20.91 19.73 9.17
CA ILE A 548 21.27 20.27 7.85
C ILE A 548 20.04 20.97 7.26
N GLN A 549 20.11 22.29 7.10
CA GLN A 549 18.95 23.14 6.79
C GLN A 549 19.13 24.05 5.57
N PRO A 550 18.04 24.54 4.95
CA PRO A 550 18.13 25.59 3.95
C PRO A 550 18.62 26.92 4.55
N HIS A 551 19.35 27.69 3.75
CA HIS A 551 19.76 29.08 4.05
C HIS A 551 19.02 30.04 3.13
N LYS A 552 18.49 31.13 3.69
CA LYS A 552 17.92 32.24 2.92
C LYS A 552 18.78 33.48 3.08
N ASP A 553 19.24 34.04 1.96
CA ASP A 553 20.01 35.29 1.96
C ASP A 553 19.11 36.52 2.15
N THR A 554 19.72 37.70 2.31
CA THR A 554 19.01 38.98 2.45
C THR A 554 18.26 39.42 1.18
N GLY A 555 18.64 38.89 0.01
CA GLY A 555 17.95 39.09 -1.27
C GLY A 555 16.74 38.18 -1.47
N GLY A 556 16.53 37.20 -0.59
CA GLY A 556 15.42 36.26 -0.61
C GLY A 556 15.70 34.93 -1.31
N ASN A 557 16.93 34.69 -1.80
CA ASN A 557 17.27 33.42 -2.45
C ASN A 557 17.48 32.33 -1.41
N VAL A 558 16.94 31.14 -1.67
CA VAL A 558 17.09 29.97 -0.81
C VAL A 558 18.07 28.98 -1.44
N LYS A 559 19.04 28.52 -0.66
CA LYS A 559 19.97 27.43 -0.98
C LYS A 559 19.75 26.31 0.03
N GLY A 560 19.77 25.06 -0.41
CA GLY A 560 19.37 23.94 0.45
C GLY A 560 19.41 22.60 -0.25
N THR A 561 20.49 22.31 -1.00
CA THR A 561 20.56 21.15 -1.89
C THR A 561 21.89 20.41 -1.76
N LYS A 562 21.89 19.10 -2.04
CA LYS A 562 23.10 18.27 -2.18
C LYS A 562 24.02 18.34 -0.98
N SER A 563 23.56 17.87 0.18
CA SER A 563 24.36 17.76 1.40
C SER A 563 24.50 16.31 1.86
N ALA A 564 25.45 16.04 2.73
CA ALA A 564 25.62 14.75 3.40
C ALA A 564 25.88 14.93 4.91
N VAL A 565 25.63 13.92 5.74
CA VAL A 565 26.14 13.96 7.13
C VAL A 565 27.53 13.35 7.15
N PHE A 566 27.61 12.04 6.95
CA PHE A 566 28.89 11.33 6.92
C PHE A 566 29.15 10.84 5.51
N SER A 567 30.33 11.16 4.98
CA SER A 567 30.80 10.64 3.70
C SER A 567 32.11 9.88 3.82
N LEU A 568 32.22 8.84 2.99
CA LEU A 568 33.47 8.15 2.70
C LEU A 568 33.89 8.50 1.27
N SER A 569 35.13 8.92 1.08
CA SER A 569 35.69 9.29 -0.22
C SER A 569 36.80 8.31 -0.62
N PRO A 570 37.07 8.10 -1.92
CA PRO A 570 37.98 7.05 -2.34
C PRO A 570 39.39 7.18 -1.75
N GLY A 571 39.86 6.17 -1.01
CA GLY A 571 41.21 6.01 -0.48
C GLY A 571 41.79 4.63 -0.82
N GLY A 572 43.00 4.59 -1.38
CA GLY A 572 43.40 3.56 -2.34
C GLY A 572 43.54 2.09 -1.89
N ASN A 573 43.66 1.77 -0.60
CA ASN A 573 43.97 0.39 -0.16
C ASN A 573 42.72 -0.47 0.14
N ASN A 574 42.65 -1.67 -0.44
CA ASN A 574 41.57 -2.65 -0.22
C ASN A 574 42.15 -4.07 0.01
N PRO A 575 41.87 -4.75 1.15
CA PRO A 575 41.11 -4.24 2.29
C PRO A 575 41.89 -3.15 3.05
N GLY A 576 41.18 -2.13 3.52
CA GLY A 576 41.72 -1.08 4.38
C GLY A 576 41.15 -1.16 5.79
N HIS A 577 41.14 -0.03 6.50
CA HIS A 577 40.49 0.06 7.81
C HIS A 577 39.00 -0.26 7.70
N LEU A 578 38.41 -0.76 8.79
CA LEU A 578 36.96 -0.77 8.94
C LEU A 578 36.48 0.68 9.08
N SER A 579 35.82 1.20 8.04
CA SER A 579 35.21 2.53 8.09
C SER A 579 33.86 2.48 8.78
N ILE A 580 33.65 3.30 9.80
CA ILE A 580 32.46 3.28 10.64
C ILE A 580 31.79 4.67 10.63
N MET A 581 30.53 4.68 10.23
CA MET A 581 29.64 5.84 10.36
C MET A 581 28.59 5.51 11.42
N TYR A 582 28.63 6.21 12.56
CA TYR A 582 27.90 5.81 13.78
C TYR A 582 26.99 6.92 14.30
N ASN A 583 25.74 6.58 14.58
CA ASN A 583 24.81 7.40 15.35
C ASN A 583 24.42 6.68 16.64
N GLY A 584 24.80 7.24 17.79
CA GLY A 584 24.57 6.67 19.11
C GLY A 584 23.13 6.85 19.60
N SER A 585 22.80 6.27 20.75
CA SER A 585 21.43 6.20 21.28
C SER A 585 20.77 7.57 21.53
N THR A 586 21.58 8.60 21.85
CA THR A 586 21.13 10.00 22.00
C THR A 586 21.34 10.84 20.74
N GLY A 587 21.96 10.27 19.71
CA GLY A 587 22.28 10.97 18.48
C GLY A 587 21.03 11.28 17.67
N ASN A 588 20.88 12.55 17.29
CA ASN A 588 19.80 13.02 16.44
C ASN A 588 20.37 13.65 15.16
N MET A 589 19.79 13.29 14.03
CA MET A 589 20.12 13.88 12.72
C MET A 589 18.85 14.30 11.98
N ASP A 590 18.73 15.59 11.68
CA ASP A 590 17.61 16.16 10.93
C ASP A 590 18.09 16.80 9.62
N LEU A 591 17.67 16.25 8.48
CA LEU A 591 18.04 16.73 7.14
C LEU A 591 16.85 17.36 6.43
N TRP A 592 16.93 18.67 6.20
CA TRP A 592 15.90 19.47 5.52
C TRP A 592 16.29 19.89 4.09
N THR A 593 17.55 19.71 3.71
CA THR A 593 18.02 19.98 2.34
C THR A 593 17.61 18.87 1.37
N THR A 594 17.35 19.24 0.10
CA THR A 594 16.92 18.31 -0.95
C THR A 594 18.10 17.66 -1.65
N GLU A 595 17.90 16.52 -2.32
CA GLU A 595 18.95 15.79 -3.03
C GLU A 595 20.15 15.44 -2.13
N SER A 596 19.90 15.10 -0.86
CA SER A 596 20.92 14.93 0.18
C SER A 596 21.06 13.48 0.64
N ALA A 597 22.14 13.15 1.33
CA ALA A 597 22.38 11.83 1.91
C ALA A 597 22.57 11.90 3.43
N VAL A 598 22.17 10.90 4.21
CA VAL A 598 22.66 10.80 5.60
C VAL A 598 24.07 10.20 5.57
N PHE A 599 24.17 9.01 4.98
CA PHE A 599 25.41 8.29 4.78
C PHE A 599 25.73 8.22 3.28
N LEU A 600 26.88 8.76 2.88
CA LEU A 600 27.35 8.80 1.50
C LEU A 600 28.59 7.93 1.35
N ASN A 601 28.47 6.82 0.64
CA ASN A 601 29.63 5.99 0.30
C ASN A 601 30.08 6.21 -1.15
N SER A 602 31.30 6.70 -1.31
CA SER A 602 32.05 6.75 -2.56
C SER A 602 33.46 6.17 -2.41
N GLU A 603 33.70 5.35 -1.38
CA GLU A 603 34.99 4.74 -1.07
C GLU A 603 35.48 3.80 -2.19
N THR A 604 36.78 3.47 -2.19
CA THR A 604 37.38 2.47 -3.08
C THR A 604 36.60 1.16 -3.03
N ALA A 605 36.29 0.63 -4.23
CA ALA A 605 35.43 -0.53 -4.38
C ALA A 605 35.91 -1.73 -3.54
N GLY A 606 34.99 -2.31 -2.77
CA GLY A 606 35.22 -3.48 -1.93
C GLY A 606 35.71 -3.19 -0.51
N LYS A 607 35.89 -1.91 -0.13
CA LYS A 607 36.25 -1.56 1.26
C LYS A 607 35.17 -1.99 2.27
N PRO A 608 35.59 -2.37 3.50
CA PRO A 608 34.69 -2.76 4.58
C PRO A 608 34.11 -1.54 5.28
N ILE A 609 32.78 -1.51 5.42
CA ILE A 609 32.03 -0.37 5.94
C ILE A 609 31.00 -0.85 6.96
N ALA A 610 30.95 -0.23 8.14
CA ALA A 610 29.87 -0.39 9.09
C ALA A 610 29.05 0.91 9.18
N ILE A 611 27.74 0.82 8.99
CA ILE A 611 26.80 1.93 9.20
C ILE A 611 25.88 1.58 10.35
N VAL A 612 25.93 2.36 11.42
CA VAL A 612 25.23 2.03 12.66
C VAL A 612 24.32 3.16 13.06
N ASN A 613 23.05 2.84 13.30
CA ASN A 613 22.09 3.76 13.90
C ASN A 613 21.47 3.14 15.16
N ARG A 614 21.75 3.77 16.31
CA ARG A 614 21.10 3.52 17.60
C ARG A 614 20.12 4.63 17.98
N GLY A 615 20.22 5.79 17.32
CA GLY A 615 19.48 7.02 17.62
C GLY A 615 18.38 7.33 16.61
N THR A 616 18.17 8.62 16.38
CA THR A 616 17.12 9.16 15.50
C THR A 616 17.71 9.76 14.23
N ILE A 617 17.12 9.44 13.09
CA ILE A 617 17.44 10.02 11.78
C ILE A 617 16.13 10.42 11.10
N ASN A 618 16.00 11.69 10.73
CA ASN A 618 14.85 12.21 9.99
C ASN A 618 15.31 12.93 8.71
N MET A 619 14.66 12.60 7.60
CA MET A 619 14.89 13.21 6.29
C MET A 619 13.60 13.87 5.80
N TYR A 620 13.62 15.18 5.63
CA TYR A 620 12.45 15.98 5.26
C TYR A 620 12.50 16.49 3.81
N GLY A 621 13.70 16.68 3.26
CA GLY A 621 13.88 17.20 1.91
C GLY A 621 13.72 16.12 0.84
N GLN A 622 13.04 16.48 -0.26
CA GLN A 622 12.80 15.57 -1.39
C GLN A 622 14.08 15.03 -2.04
N LYS A 623 13.94 13.92 -2.77
CA LYS A 623 14.96 13.26 -3.60
C LYS A 623 16.22 12.87 -2.84
N SER A 624 16.10 12.58 -1.55
CA SER A 624 17.25 12.32 -0.68
C SER A 624 17.46 10.82 -0.44
N ALA A 625 18.63 10.41 0.05
CA ALA A 625 18.95 9.03 0.38
C ALA A 625 19.37 8.88 1.86
N GLY A 626 18.91 7.85 2.54
CA GLY A 626 19.43 7.51 3.86
C GLY A 626 20.86 7.02 3.74
N ILE A 627 21.03 5.94 2.99
CA ILE A 627 22.32 5.40 2.56
C ILE A 627 22.39 5.53 1.04
N TYR A 628 23.34 6.31 0.54
CA TYR A 628 23.70 6.38 -0.86
C TYR A 628 24.98 5.60 -1.09
N ASN A 629 24.91 4.51 -1.86
CA ASN A 629 26.06 3.69 -2.20
C ASN A 629 26.37 3.78 -3.69
N SER A 630 27.48 4.46 -4.04
CA SER A 630 27.87 4.67 -5.44
C SER A 630 28.90 3.68 -5.98
N GLN A 631 29.35 2.75 -5.15
CA GLN A 631 30.43 1.82 -5.46
C GLN A 631 30.09 0.41 -5.00
N THR A 632 30.79 -0.59 -5.54
CA THR A 632 30.80 -1.91 -4.93
C THR A 632 31.37 -1.78 -3.52
N SER A 633 30.66 -2.27 -2.49
CA SER A 633 31.15 -2.24 -1.10
C SER A 633 30.77 -3.52 -0.36
N LYS A 634 31.47 -3.76 0.74
CA LYS A 634 31.11 -4.78 1.74
C LYS A 634 30.61 -4.05 2.97
N MET A 635 29.30 -3.95 3.09
CA MET A 635 28.67 -3.07 4.08
C MET A 635 27.87 -3.88 5.10
N ASP A 636 28.10 -3.65 6.38
CA ASP A 636 27.26 -4.09 7.48
C ASP A 636 26.41 -2.91 7.99
N VAL A 637 25.09 -3.06 7.99
CA VAL A 637 24.15 -2.05 8.51
C VAL A 637 23.53 -2.52 9.83
N GLN A 638 23.49 -1.64 10.83
CA GLN A 638 22.95 -1.95 12.15
C GLN A 638 21.99 -0.84 12.61
N PHE A 639 20.74 -0.93 12.17
CA PHE A 639 19.65 0.02 12.47
C PHE A 639 18.74 -0.54 13.56
N VAL A 640 19.35 -0.80 14.72
CA VAL A 640 18.76 -1.54 15.85
C VAL A 640 19.37 -1.08 17.17
N ASP A 641 18.76 -1.44 18.30
CA ASP A 641 19.35 -1.27 19.63
C ASP A 641 20.67 -2.06 19.80
N LYS A 642 21.54 -1.60 20.71
CA LYS A 642 22.71 -2.38 21.15
C LYS A 642 22.25 -3.72 21.74
N GLY A 643 22.88 -4.82 21.32
CA GLY A 643 22.53 -6.18 21.78
C GLY A 643 21.34 -6.82 21.05
N PHE A 644 20.79 -6.18 20.01
CA PHE A 644 19.72 -6.75 19.21
C PHE A 644 20.10 -8.11 18.60
N THR A 645 19.19 -9.07 18.72
CA THR A 645 19.27 -10.36 18.02
C THR A 645 17.94 -10.66 17.34
N PHE A 646 18.02 -11.40 16.23
CA PHE A 646 16.87 -11.78 15.43
C PHE A 646 16.77 -13.30 15.32
N ASN A 647 15.61 -13.86 15.63
CA ASN A 647 15.30 -15.27 15.46
C ASN A 647 14.51 -15.47 14.16
N ALA A 648 15.18 -16.04 13.15
CA ALA A 648 14.59 -16.29 11.84
C ALA A 648 13.52 -17.39 11.84
N ALA A 649 13.56 -18.35 12.78
CA ALA A 649 12.58 -19.43 12.84
C ALA A 649 11.21 -18.95 13.33
N THR A 650 11.19 -18.01 14.28
CA THR A 650 9.96 -17.43 14.84
C THR A 650 9.61 -16.06 14.26
N ASN A 651 10.49 -15.48 13.44
CA ASN A 651 10.37 -14.13 12.89
C ASN A 651 10.25 -13.03 13.97
N THR A 652 11.04 -13.13 15.05
CA THR A 652 10.97 -12.23 16.22
C THR A 652 12.34 -11.68 16.62
N ALA A 653 12.36 -10.48 17.23
CA ALA A 653 13.57 -9.82 17.72
C ALA A 653 13.57 -9.64 19.25
N THR A 654 14.76 -9.49 19.86
CA THR A 654 14.96 -9.24 21.30
C THR A 654 15.10 -7.77 21.68
N GLY A 655 15.21 -6.86 20.70
CA GLY A 655 15.30 -5.40 20.89
C GLY A 655 14.57 -4.63 19.78
N ASN A 656 14.65 -3.30 19.79
CA ASN A 656 13.94 -2.49 18.81
C ASN A 656 14.79 -2.19 17.58
N TYR A 657 14.11 -2.04 16.45
CA TYR A 657 14.67 -1.38 15.28
C TYR A 657 14.78 0.13 15.49
N ARG A 658 15.79 0.75 14.87
CA ARG A 658 16.10 2.18 14.89
C ARG A 658 16.10 2.73 13.46
N PRO A 659 14.91 3.04 12.93
CA PRO A 659 14.73 3.33 11.51
C PRO A 659 15.25 4.70 11.09
N ILE A 660 15.56 4.83 9.79
CA ILE A 660 15.57 6.13 9.10
C ILE A 660 14.12 6.54 8.86
N ASN A 661 13.73 7.76 9.23
CA ASN A 661 12.39 8.29 8.97
C ASN A 661 12.41 9.22 7.76
N ILE A 662 11.67 8.87 6.72
CA ILE A 662 11.54 9.62 5.46
C ILE A 662 10.22 10.39 5.47
N TYR A 663 10.31 11.71 5.35
CA TYR A 663 9.20 12.66 5.20
C TYR A 663 9.35 13.52 3.94
N GLY A 664 10.27 13.14 3.04
CA GLY A 664 10.50 13.84 1.78
C GLY A 664 10.06 12.98 0.59
N ASP A 665 9.54 13.62 -0.44
CA ASP A 665 9.13 12.96 -1.69
C ASP A 665 10.32 12.39 -2.45
N GLY A 666 10.12 11.33 -3.23
CA GLY A 666 11.17 10.77 -4.08
C GLY A 666 12.41 10.27 -3.34
N SER A 667 12.32 10.08 -2.02
CA SER A 667 13.47 9.79 -1.16
C SER A 667 13.60 8.29 -0.88
N VAL A 668 14.82 7.83 -0.61
CA VAL A 668 15.15 6.40 -0.55
C VAL A 668 15.85 6.06 0.76
N GLY A 669 15.49 4.96 1.42
CA GLY A 669 16.21 4.46 2.59
C GLY A 669 17.62 3.96 2.22
N ILE A 670 17.70 2.88 1.44
CA ILE A 670 18.94 2.42 0.79
C ILE A 670 18.82 2.65 -0.71
N TYR A 671 19.73 3.46 -1.26
CA TYR A 671 19.90 3.61 -2.69
C TYR A 671 21.26 3.09 -3.15
N TRP A 672 21.25 2.12 -4.05
CA TRP A 672 22.46 1.57 -4.65
C TRP A 672 22.30 1.38 -6.16
N ASP A 673 23.02 2.17 -6.95
CA ASP A 673 22.87 2.25 -8.40
C ASP A 673 23.99 1.55 -9.20
N ARG A 674 25.00 1.00 -8.53
CA ARG A 674 26.20 0.38 -9.14
C ARG A 674 26.71 -0.82 -8.32
N GLY A 675 25.93 -1.88 -8.23
CA GLY A 675 26.14 -2.96 -7.24
C GLY A 675 26.60 -4.32 -7.75
N ASN A 676 27.17 -4.41 -8.95
CA ASN A 676 27.40 -5.68 -9.66
C ASN A 676 28.21 -6.77 -8.90
N THR A 677 28.98 -6.43 -7.85
CA THR A 677 29.84 -7.39 -7.11
C THR A 677 29.89 -7.20 -5.58
N GLY A 678 29.06 -6.32 -5.02
CA GLY A 678 29.03 -6.05 -3.56
C GLY A 678 27.83 -6.67 -2.86
N SER A 679 27.82 -6.62 -1.52
CA SER A 679 26.63 -6.97 -0.73
C SER A 679 26.49 -6.06 0.50
N ILE A 680 25.24 -5.77 0.86
CA ILE A 680 24.87 -5.19 2.16
C ILE A 680 24.32 -6.30 3.04
N GLU A 681 24.85 -6.43 4.26
CA GLU A 681 24.40 -7.38 5.30
C GLU A 681 23.97 -6.65 6.58
N GLY A 682 23.49 -7.40 7.58
CA GLY A 682 23.12 -6.86 8.89
C GLY A 682 21.61 -6.67 9.08
N ASN A 683 21.21 -5.67 9.87
CA ASN A 683 19.83 -5.38 10.27
C ASN A 683 19.43 -3.97 9.82
N PHE A 684 18.44 -3.86 8.93
CA PHE A 684 18.02 -2.58 8.35
C PHE A 684 16.63 -2.14 8.80
N ALA A 685 16.42 -0.84 9.00
CA ALA A 685 15.09 -0.31 9.29
C ALA A 685 14.85 1.06 8.65
N VAL A 686 13.64 1.25 8.12
CA VAL A 686 13.19 2.50 7.50
C VAL A 686 11.68 2.68 7.65
N ASN A 687 11.26 3.92 7.85
CA ASN A 687 9.89 4.37 7.87
C ASN A 687 9.67 5.43 6.78
N ILE A 688 8.59 5.32 6.01
CA ILE A 688 8.10 6.36 5.10
C ILE A 688 6.86 6.97 5.76
N GLY A 689 7.05 8.15 6.33
CA GLY A 689 6.08 8.85 7.16
C GLY A 689 6.05 8.34 8.60
N ALA A 690 5.04 8.82 9.32
CA ALA A 690 4.65 8.33 10.64
C ALA A 690 3.13 8.48 10.78
N SER A 691 2.53 7.85 11.81
CA SER A 691 1.08 7.92 12.01
C SER A 691 0.56 9.36 12.05
N GLY A 692 -0.34 9.70 11.13
CA GLY A 692 -0.95 11.02 10.96
C GLY A 692 -0.03 12.09 10.36
N VAL A 693 1.20 11.73 9.97
CA VAL A 693 2.28 12.65 9.60
C VAL A 693 2.89 12.25 8.25
N GLY A 694 2.70 13.08 7.23
CA GLY A 694 3.43 13.00 5.96
C GLY A 694 4.49 14.10 5.83
N ASN A 695 4.57 14.73 4.66
CA ASN A 695 5.54 15.79 4.35
C ASN A 695 5.44 16.97 5.31
N LYS A 696 6.59 17.57 5.62
CA LYS A 696 6.70 18.73 6.52
C LYS A 696 7.41 19.89 5.84
N ASN A 697 6.98 21.10 6.20
CA ASN A 697 7.64 22.33 5.83
C ASN A 697 8.68 22.73 6.88
N PHE A 698 9.75 23.36 6.42
CA PHE A 698 10.83 23.85 7.27
C PHE A 698 10.50 25.21 7.89
N THR A 699 10.88 25.40 9.15
CA THR A 699 10.88 26.70 9.83
C THR A 699 12.18 26.83 10.62
N THR A 700 12.87 27.95 10.46
CA THR A 700 14.12 28.22 11.20
C THR A 700 13.82 28.30 12.70
N LYS A 701 14.63 27.63 13.51
CA LYS A 701 14.53 27.71 14.97
C LYS A 701 14.71 29.16 15.43
N ALA A 702 13.79 29.64 16.27
CA ALA A 702 13.70 31.06 16.65
C ALA A 702 14.87 31.55 17.51
N THR A 703 15.56 30.65 18.22
CA THR A 703 16.62 30.99 19.17
C THR A 703 17.84 30.08 18.97
N SER A 704 19.03 30.67 19.01
CA SER A 704 20.32 30.00 18.87
C SER A 704 21.32 30.53 19.89
N ALA A 705 22.11 29.63 20.47
CA ALA A 705 23.24 29.99 21.32
C ALA A 705 24.39 30.66 20.54
N VAL A 706 24.44 30.50 19.20
CA VAL A 706 25.49 31.07 18.36
C VAL A 706 25.17 32.51 17.94
N THR A 707 23.94 32.78 17.50
CA THR A 707 23.55 34.10 16.99
C THR A 707 22.84 34.97 18.03
N GLY A 708 22.33 34.38 19.11
CA GLY A 708 21.44 35.05 20.07
C GLY A 708 20.02 35.30 19.57
N GLY A 709 19.73 35.00 18.29
CA GLY A 709 18.43 35.13 17.64
C GLY A 709 18.08 33.87 16.85
N ALA A 710 17.46 34.01 15.68
CA ALA A 710 17.16 32.86 14.83
C ALA A 710 18.44 32.06 14.48
N GLU A 711 18.33 30.73 14.41
CA GLU A 711 19.43 29.79 14.15
C GLU A 711 19.81 29.78 12.67
N THR A 712 20.28 30.93 12.17
CA THR A 712 20.75 31.12 10.80
C THR A 712 21.68 32.33 10.73
N ASN A 713 22.64 32.32 9.81
CA ASN A 713 23.46 33.51 9.50
C ASN A 713 22.79 34.40 8.44
N GLY A 714 21.63 34.00 7.90
CA GLY A 714 20.84 34.75 6.94
C GLY A 714 19.51 35.23 7.52
N VAL A 715 18.45 35.11 6.73
CA VAL A 715 17.08 35.48 7.11
C VAL A 715 16.31 34.22 7.52
N ALA A 716 15.54 34.30 8.61
CA ALA A 716 14.72 33.19 9.07
C ALA A 716 13.68 32.77 8.02
N LEU A 717 13.53 31.46 7.80
CA LEU A 717 12.48 30.85 6.99
C LEU A 717 11.29 30.47 7.86
N SER A 718 10.09 30.64 7.32
CA SER A 718 8.83 30.19 7.95
C SER A 718 8.03 29.42 6.93
N ASN A 719 7.57 28.22 7.31
CA ASN A 719 6.73 27.35 6.49
C ASN A 719 7.27 27.12 5.06
N TYR A 720 8.59 26.96 4.92
CA TYR A 720 9.26 26.76 3.63
C TYR A 720 9.09 25.32 3.14
N ASP A 721 8.58 25.15 1.93
CA ASP A 721 8.34 23.85 1.32
C ASP A 721 9.66 23.22 0.80
N VAL A 722 10.09 22.14 1.45
CA VAL A 722 11.27 21.35 1.07
C VAL A 722 10.93 20.16 0.15
N ASN A 723 9.67 20.07 -0.29
CA ASN A 723 9.10 19.06 -1.17
C ASN A 723 8.41 19.70 -2.39
N SER A 724 8.92 20.85 -2.82
CA SER A 724 8.30 21.70 -3.83
C SER A 724 8.24 21.11 -5.25
N SER A 725 8.81 19.93 -5.50
CA SER A 725 8.69 19.25 -6.81
C SER A 725 7.37 18.51 -6.98
N ASP A 726 6.63 18.29 -5.90
CA ASP A 726 5.29 17.73 -5.98
C ASP A 726 4.31 18.74 -6.60
N THR A 727 3.69 18.31 -7.70
CA THR A 727 2.73 19.11 -8.48
C THR A 727 1.29 18.90 -8.02
N ALA A 728 1.05 18.01 -7.03
CA ALA A 728 -0.27 17.80 -6.47
C ALA A 728 -0.84 19.11 -5.88
N THR A 729 -2.10 19.42 -6.21
CA THR A 729 -2.79 20.62 -5.72
C THR A 729 -3.57 20.37 -4.43
N THR A 730 -3.73 19.11 -4.05
CA THR A 730 -4.43 18.64 -2.84
C THR A 730 -3.56 17.64 -2.10
N ASN A 731 -3.70 17.55 -0.77
CA ASN A 731 -2.93 16.62 0.06
C ASN A 731 -1.42 16.77 -0.18
N LYS A 732 -0.94 18.03 -0.16
CA LYS A 732 0.49 18.38 -0.30
C LYS A 732 1.35 17.88 0.86
N ASP A 733 0.71 17.54 1.97
CA ASP A 733 1.35 16.90 3.11
C ASP A 733 1.52 15.38 2.91
N TYR A 734 1.20 14.80 1.75
CA TYR A 734 1.46 13.38 1.51
C TYR A 734 2.88 13.14 0.98
N ILE A 735 3.52 12.07 1.45
CA ILE A 735 4.81 11.61 0.92
C ILE A 735 4.56 10.79 -0.35
N ARG A 736 5.26 11.10 -1.44
CA ARG A 736 5.07 10.46 -2.75
C ARG A 736 6.35 9.94 -3.37
N GLY A 737 6.25 8.79 -4.02
CA GLY A 737 7.34 8.25 -4.85
C GLY A 737 8.61 7.89 -4.09
N SER A 738 8.52 7.63 -2.78
CA SER A 738 9.64 7.27 -1.92
C SER A 738 9.79 5.75 -1.79
N PHE A 739 11.00 5.31 -1.44
CA PHE A 739 11.42 3.91 -1.47
C PHE A 739 12.09 3.50 -0.16
N GLY A 740 11.78 2.31 0.36
CA GLY A 740 12.53 1.75 1.48
C GLY A 740 13.91 1.28 1.02
N ILE A 741 13.95 0.36 0.05
CA ILE A 741 15.17 -0.14 -0.59
C ILE A 741 14.99 -0.08 -2.10
N LEU A 742 15.94 0.58 -2.78
CA LEU A 742 16.08 0.59 -4.23
C LEU A 742 17.53 0.25 -4.59
N SER A 743 17.76 -0.94 -5.11
CA SER A 743 19.12 -1.46 -5.27
C SER A 743 19.32 -2.25 -6.56
N ASP A 744 20.44 -1.98 -7.22
CA ASP A 744 21.04 -2.79 -8.29
C ASP A 744 22.09 -3.78 -7.74
N GLY A 745 22.54 -3.58 -6.49
CA GLY A 745 23.40 -4.53 -5.78
C GLY A 745 22.63 -5.59 -5.03
N SER A 746 23.26 -6.74 -4.81
CA SER A 746 22.69 -7.80 -3.97
C SER A 746 22.66 -7.38 -2.51
N THR A 747 21.70 -7.89 -1.76
CA THR A 747 21.68 -7.76 -0.29
C THR A 747 21.64 -9.15 0.34
N ASN A 748 22.11 -9.24 1.57
CA ASN A 748 22.04 -10.42 2.41
C ASN A 748 21.81 -10.01 3.87
N LEU A 749 20.70 -9.32 4.12
CA LEU A 749 20.34 -8.87 5.46
C LEU A 749 19.92 -10.07 6.34
N THR A 750 20.23 -9.97 7.62
CA THR A 750 19.71 -10.85 8.67
C THR A 750 18.25 -10.53 8.95
N SER A 751 17.92 -9.24 9.07
CA SER A 751 16.55 -8.80 9.33
C SER A 751 16.24 -7.40 8.78
N HIS A 752 14.94 -7.11 8.64
CA HIS A 752 14.45 -5.82 8.18
C HIS A 752 13.16 -5.35 8.90
N GLN A 753 13.01 -4.04 9.06
CA GLN A 753 11.72 -3.39 9.30
C GLN A 753 11.50 -2.28 8.29
N ILE A 754 10.50 -2.42 7.43
CA ILE A 754 10.13 -1.39 6.44
C ILE A 754 8.68 -1.00 6.70
N LYS A 755 8.42 0.27 6.99
CA LYS A 755 7.06 0.77 7.23
C LYS A 755 6.69 1.89 6.26
N ILE A 756 5.47 1.87 5.74
CA ILE A 756 4.86 2.94 4.96
C ILE A 756 3.58 3.34 5.69
N PHE A 757 3.50 4.57 6.18
CA PHE A 757 2.38 5.02 7.00
C PHE A 757 1.23 5.60 6.18
N ASP A 758 0.22 6.11 6.86
CA ASP A 758 -0.85 6.91 6.28
C ASP A 758 -0.30 8.26 5.76
N LYS A 759 -1.11 9.04 5.03
CA LYS A 759 -0.65 10.24 4.28
C LYS A 759 0.53 9.96 3.33
N THR A 760 0.45 8.85 2.63
CA THR A 760 1.43 8.42 1.64
C THR A 760 0.72 8.10 0.32
N GLN A 761 1.37 8.32 -0.81
CA GLN A 761 0.85 7.90 -2.09
C GLN A 761 1.93 7.39 -3.05
N GLY A 762 1.76 6.18 -3.58
CA GLY A 762 2.67 5.63 -4.58
C GLY A 762 4.10 5.50 -4.05
N ASN A 763 4.28 4.97 -2.84
CA ASN A 763 5.59 4.63 -2.29
C ASN A 763 5.82 3.12 -2.39
N VAL A 764 7.09 2.70 -2.40
CA VAL A 764 7.46 1.29 -2.52
C VAL A 764 8.35 0.86 -1.36
N GLY A 765 8.07 -0.29 -0.76
CA GLY A 765 8.93 -0.85 0.29
C GLY A 765 10.28 -1.31 -0.27
N VAL A 766 10.25 -2.24 -1.22
CA VAL A 766 11.46 -2.86 -1.81
C VAL A 766 11.33 -2.99 -3.33
N MET A 767 12.36 -2.55 -4.05
CA MET A 767 12.46 -2.69 -5.50
C MET A 767 13.90 -2.97 -5.94
N PRO A 768 14.17 -4.08 -6.65
CA PRO A 768 15.41 -4.23 -7.42
C PRO A 768 15.42 -3.25 -8.61
N SER A 769 16.47 -2.45 -8.76
CA SER A 769 16.67 -1.59 -9.95
C SER A 769 17.47 -2.26 -11.06
N GLY A 770 18.08 -3.42 -10.80
CA GLY A 770 18.64 -4.31 -11.81
C GLY A 770 18.50 -5.78 -11.44
N ASN A 771 19.22 -6.66 -12.15
CA ASN A 771 19.03 -8.11 -12.03
C ASN A 771 19.79 -8.71 -10.84
N ALA A 772 19.49 -8.24 -9.64
CA ALA A 772 20.10 -8.66 -8.38
C ALA A 772 19.11 -9.38 -7.46
N LEU A 773 19.64 -10.21 -6.55
CA LEU A 773 18.86 -10.79 -5.46
C LEU A 773 18.95 -9.88 -4.24
N LEU A 774 17.82 -9.28 -3.88
CA LEU A 774 17.66 -8.59 -2.61
C LEU A 774 17.19 -9.61 -1.55
N ASN A 775 18.13 -10.30 -0.91
CA ASN A 775 17.82 -11.10 0.28
C ASN A 775 17.79 -10.18 1.50
N ILE A 776 16.59 -9.98 2.05
CA ILE A 776 16.35 -9.03 3.15
C ILE A 776 16.13 -9.75 4.50
N GLY A 777 16.31 -11.06 4.56
CA GLY A 777 16.19 -11.84 5.79
C GLY A 777 14.77 -11.85 6.36
N GLY A 778 14.65 -12.02 7.68
CA GLY A 778 13.36 -11.99 8.37
C GLY A 778 12.94 -10.58 8.80
N GLY A 779 11.78 -10.45 9.43
CA GLY A 779 11.21 -9.18 9.88
C GLY A 779 9.90 -8.88 9.18
N ASN A 780 9.67 -7.62 8.81
CA ASN A 780 8.37 -7.21 8.29
C ASN A 780 8.43 -5.99 7.34
N ILE A 781 7.66 -6.07 6.25
CA ILE A 781 7.24 -4.93 5.42
C ILE A 781 5.79 -4.60 5.80
N ALA A 782 5.51 -3.40 6.31
CA ALA A 782 4.16 -2.97 6.68
C ALA A 782 3.74 -1.71 5.91
N ILE A 783 2.55 -1.75 5.33
CA ILE A 783 1.80 -0.58 4.90
C ILE A 783 0.71 -0.35 5.94
N GLU A 784 0.93 0.62 6.82
CA GLU A 784 0.00 1.08 7.86
C GLU A 784 -0.86 2.21 7.30
N GLY A 785 -1.70 1.88 6.32
CA GLY A 785 -2.30 2.84 5.40
C GLY A 785 -3.43 3.71 5.97
N GLY A 786 -4.03 3.30 7.10
CA GLY A 786 -5.16 4.02 7.71
C GLY A 786 -6.29 4.26 6.70
N THR A 787 -6.79 5.48 6.60
CA THR A 787 -7.81 5.87 5.61
C THR A 787 -7.27 6.74 4.48
N THR A 788 -5.99 7.12 4.53
CA THR A 788 -5.42 8.19 3.69
C THR A 788 -4.36 7.71 2.72
N ALA A 789 -3.67 6.59 3.01
CA ALA A 789 -2.66 6.02 2.13
C ALA A 789 -3.26 5.54 0.80
N LYS A 790 -2.54 5.77 -0.30
CA LYS A 790 -2.99 5.41 -1.64
C LYS A 790 -1.91 4.74 -2.47
N ASP A 791 -2.26 3.67 -3.18
CA ASP A 791 -1.42 3.10 -4.25
C ASP A 791 0.01 2.72 -3.82
N ASN A 792 0.27 2.49 -2.52
CA ASN A 792 1.58 2.08 -2.03
C ASN A 792 1.78 0.57 -2.23
N ILE A 793 3.03 0.15 -2.44
CA ILE A 793 3.36 -1.23 -2.79
C ILE A 793 4.45 -1.76 -1.85
N GLY A 794 4.26 -2.94 -1.26
CA GLY A 794 5.28 -3.56 -0.40
C GLY A 794 6.53 -3.96 -1.19
N ILE A 795 6.36 -4.82 -2.19
CA ILE A 795 7.42 -5.26 -3.11
C ILE A 795 7.01 -4.98 -4.56
N TYR A 796 7.92 -4.36 -5.31
CA TYR A 796 7.74 -4.06 -6.73
C TYR A 796 8.85 -4.71 -7.58
N ILE A 797 8.49 -5.57 -8.54
CA ILE A 797 9.43 -6.14 -9.53
C ILE A 797 9.05 -5.67 -10.93
N ASP A 798 9.97 -5.00 -11.63
CA ASP A 798 9.76 -4.50 -13.00
C ASP A 798 10.56 -5.29 -14.05
N GLY A 799 10.31 -6.60 -14.15
CA GLY A 799 10.99 -7.44 -15.13
C GLY A 799 12.49 -7.62 -14.89
N LYS A 800 12.99 -7.31 -13.68
CA LYS A 800 14.39 -7.48 -13.28
C LYS A 800 14.49 -7.83 -11.79
N GLY A 801 15.46 -8.67 -11.45
CA GLY A 801 15.82 -8.94 -10.06
C GLY A 801 14.88 -9.90 -9.35
N ALA A 802 15.19 -10.17 -8.08
CA ALA A 802 14.36 -10.96 -7.19
C ALA A 802 14.45 -10.43 -5.75
N VAL A 803 13.38 -10.62 -4.98
CA VAL A 803 13.33 -10.30 -3.55
C VAL A 803 13.04 -11.57 -2.76
N LYS A 804 13.90 -11.86 -1.78
CA LYS A 804 13.72 -12.96 -0.84
C LYS A 804 13.62 -12.40 0.58
N SER A 805 12.52 -12.72 1.24
CA SER A 805 12.30 -12.45 2.66
C SER A 805 11.84 -13.72 3.36
N THR A 806 12.37 -13.98 4.55
CA THR A 806 11.78 -14.95 5.48
C THR A 806 10.82 -14.27 6.46
N GLY A 807 10.51 -12.99 6.23
CA GLY A 807 9.58 -12.19 7.01
C GLY A 807 8.21 -12.03 6.34
N ASP A 808 7.39 -11.18 6.94
CA ASP A 808 5.99 -10.97 6.54
C ASP A 808 5.81 -9.68 5.73
N ILE A 809 4.74 -9.65 4.92
CA ILE A 809 4.19 -8.41 4.37
C ILE A 809 2.81 -8.18 4.97
N LYS A 810 2.56 -6.98 5.48
CA LYS A 810 1.28 -6.57 6.07
C LYS A 810 0.77 -5.30 5.41
N VAL A 811 -0.50 -5.28 5.02
CA VAL A 811 -1.19 -4.13 4.45
C VAL A 811 -2.46 -3.89 5.25
N SER A 812 -2.52 -2.80 6.00
CA SER A 812 -3.69 -2.41 6.80
C SER A 812 -4.30 -1.12 6.30
N GLY A 813 -5.52 -1.20 5.77
CA GLY A 813 -6.25 -0.04 5.25
C GLY A 813 -5.65 0.58 3.99
N GLY A 814 -6.05 1.82 3.75
CA GLY A 814 -5.76 2.60 2.55
C GLY A 814 -6.51 2.14 1.29
N VAL A 815 -6.29 2.86 0.20
CA VAL A 815 -6.96 2.68 -1.09
C VAL A 815 -5.95 2.28 -2.15
N GLY A 816 -6.14 1.17 -2.84
CA GLY A 816 -5.22 0.75 -3.91
C GLY A 816 -3.85 0.29 -3.42
N ASN A 817 -3.64 0.10 -2.12
CA ASN A 817 -2.38 -0.43 -1.60
C ASN A 817 -2.22 -1.93 -1.94
N LEU A 818 -1.02 -2.34 -2.32
CA LEU A 818 -0.66 -3.72 -2.68
C LEU A 818 0.44 -4.26 -1.76
N ALA A 819 0.39 -5.56 -1.46
CA ALA A 819 1.53 -6.23 -0.84
C ALA A 819 2.64 -6.47 -1.88
N ILE A 820 2.27 -6.99 -3.05
CA ILE A 820 3.22 -7.35 -4.11
C ILE A 820 2.65 -6.97 -5.47
N PHE A 821 3.47 -6.30 -6.27
CA PHE A 821 3.36 -6.28 -7.71
C PHE A 821 4.63 -6.90 -8.33
N ALA A 822 4.47 -7.84 -9.25
CA ALA A 822 5.61 -8.38 -9.97
C ALA A 822 5.33 -8.62 -11.46
N LYS A 823 6.24 -8.12 -12.28
CA LYS A 823 6.47 -8.53 -13.65
C LYS A 823 7.75 -9.37 -13.69
N GLY A 824 7.67 -10.59 -14.20
CA GLY A 824 8.83 -11.48 -14.21
C GLY A 824 9.87 -11.08 -15.23
N TYR A 825 11.12 -11.45 -14.95
CA TYR A 825 12.19 -11.48 -15.92
C TYR A 825 12.13 -12.80 -16.70
N THR A 826 12.27 -12.74 -18.02
CA THR A 826 12.26 -13.94 -18.88
C THR A 826 13.58 -14.70 -18.88
N GLY A 827 14.65 -14.11 -18.34
CA GLY A 827 15.96 -14.76 -18.18
C GLY A 827 16.11 -15.48 -16.83
N THR A 828 17.36 -15.78 -16.46
CA THR A 828 17.67 -16.46 -15.20
C THR A 828 17.38 -15.56 -14.00
N ILE A 829 16.60 -16.08 -13.05
CA ILE A 829 16.37 -15.45 -11.75
C ILE A 829 17.71 -15.39 -10.99
N PRO A 830 18.13 -14.21 -10.50
CA PRO A 830 19.45 -14.04 -9.90
C PRO A 830 19.63 -14.83 -8.59
N GLY A 831 20.87 -15.18 -8.29
CA GLY A 831 21.27 -15.80 -7.01
C GLY A 831 20.64 -17.18 -6.74
N SER A 832 20.23 -17.91 -7.78
CA SER A 832 19.51 -19.19 -7.67
C SER A 832 18.22 -19.09 -6.85
N ALA A 833 17.60 -17.90 -6.78
CA ALA A 833 16.35 -17.73 -6.05
C ALA A 833 15.22 -18.55 -6.73
N PRO A 834 14.36 -19.20 -5.93
CA PRO A 834 13.33 -20.09 -6.48
C PRO A 834 12.19 -19.34 -7.18
N ALA A 835 12.05 -18.04 -6.91
CA ALA A 835 10.98 -17.19 -7.40
C ALA A 835 11.47 -15.72 -7.49
N HIS A 836 10.74 -14.88 -8.23
CA HIS A 836 10.99 -13.44 -8.27
C HIS A 836 10.67 -12.78 -6.93
N VAL A 837 9.63 -13.28 -6.24
CA VAL A 837 9.31 -12.87 -4.88
C VAL A 837 9.06 -14.10 -4.02
N SER A 838 9.80 -14.23 -2.92
CA SER A 838 9.60 -15.24 -1.89
C SER A 838 9.44 -14.56 -0.54
N VAL A 839 8.33 -14.80 0.14
CA VAL A 839 8.02 -14.26 1.48
C VAL A 839 7.44 -15.35 2.39
N ARG A 840 7.42 -15.11 3.70
CA ARG A 840 6.83 -16.05 4.65
C ARG A 840 5.30 -15.98 4.61
N LYS A 841 4.73 -14.83 4.96
CA LYS A 841 3.28 -14.60 5.03
C LYS A 841 2.89 -13.28 4.38
N ILE A 842 1.70 -13.23 3.78
CA ILE A 842 1.07 -12.00 3.28
C ILE A 842 -0.24 -11.76 4.04
N GLU A 843 -0.40 -10.57 4.60
CA GLU A 843 -1.60 -10.17 5.36
C GLU A 843 -2.18 -8.85 4.81
N GLY A 844 -3.46 -8.84 4.50
CA GLY A 844 -4.25 -7.67 4.15
C GLY A 844 -5.43 -7.51 5.12
N THR A 845 -5.67 -6.30 5.61
CA THR A 845 -6.82 -6.02 6.51
C THR A 845 -7.48 -4.70 6.12
N ASN A 846 -8.80 -4.70 5.98
CA ASN A 846 -9.62 -3.50 5.73
C ASN A 846 -9.17 -2.64 4.53
N THR A 847 -8.54 -3.26 3.53
CA THR A 847 -8.07 -2.55 2.32
C THR A 847 -9.25 -2.16 1.42
N LYS A 848 -9.08 -1.11 0.64
CA LYS A 848 -10.09 -0.65 -0.32
C LYS A 848 -9.53 -0.60 -1.72
N ASN A 849 -10.31 -1.01 -2.71
CA ASN A 849 -9.92 -0.98 -4.12
C ASN A 849 -8.52 -1.60 -4.37
N SER A 850 -8.18 -2.68 -3.65
CA SER A 850 -6.84 -3.25 -3.59
C SER A 850 -6.81 -4.68 -4.13
N ILE A 851 -5.82 -4.97 -4.97
CA ILE A 851 -5.52 -6.34 -5.42
C ILE A 851 -4.25 -6.77 -4.70
N LEU A 852 -4.37 -7.47 -3.57
CA LEU A 852 -3.26 -7.60 -2.62
C LEU A 852 -1.97 -8.17 -3.24
N VAL A 853 -2.10 -9.15 -4.13
CA VAL A 853 -0.98 -9.71 -4.92
C VAL A 853 -1.31 -9.66 -6.41
N PHE A 854 -0.46 -9.02 -7.19
CA PHE A 854 -0.59 -8.88 -8.63
C PHE A 854 0.65 -9.41 -9.35
N GLY A 855 0.50 -10.45 -10.17
CA GLY A 855 1.55 -11.01 -11.02
C GLY A 855 1.20 -10.90 -12.50
N THR A 856 2.16 -10.44 -13.29
CA THR A 856 2.07 -10.42 -14.77
C THR A 856 3.24 -11.20 -15.40
N THR A 857 3.25 -11.31 -16.73
CA THR A 857 4.09 -12.20 -17.54
C THR A 857 5.43 -12.59 -16.91
N GLY A 858 5.61 -13.90 -16.71
CA GLY A 858 6.82 -14.52 -16.17
C GLY A 858 7.00 -14.43 -14.65
N ALA A 859 6.14 -13.69 -13.92
CA ALA A 859 6.34 -13.49 -12.49
C ALA A 859 6.17 -14.81 -11.72
N LYS A 860 7.04 -15.03 -10.74
CA LYS A 860 6.96 -16.18 -9.83
C LYS A 860 6.91 -15.63 -8.41
N ILE A 861 5.82 -15.89 -7.70
CA ILE A 861 5.57 -15.35 -6.36
C ILE A 861 5.19 -16.50 -5.42
N THR A 862 5.83 -16.58 -4.26
CA THR A 862 5.56 -17.62 -3.25
C THR A 862 5.42 -17.00 -1.86
N ALA A 863 4.32 -17.32 -1.17
CA ALA A 863 4.13 -17.08 0.26
C ALA A 863 4.07 -18.43 1.00
N SER A 864 5.12 -18.79 1.74
CA SER A 864 5.27 -20.15 2.28
C SER A 864 4.25 -20.54 3.35
N GLU A 865 3.69 -19.56 4.08
CA GLU A 865 2.61 -19.73 5.07
C GLU A 865 1.25 -19.22 4.55
N GLY A 866 1.16 -18.94 3.26
CA GLY A 866 -0.04 -18.49 2.56
C GLY A 866 -0.40 -17.02 2.76
N LEU A 867 -1.65 -16.70 2.41
CA LEU A 867 -2.18 -15.34 2.37
C LEU A 867 -3.41 -15.20 3.26
N THR A 868 -3.55 -14.05 3.93
CA THR A 868 -4.76 -13.62 4.61
C THR A 868 -5.17 -12.25 4.06
N MET A 869 -6.45 -12.03 3.75
CA MET A 869 -6.99 -10.75 3.33
C MET A 869 -8.40 -10.61 3.88
N THR A 870 -8.59 -9.86 4.96
CA THR A 870 -9.90 -9.77 5.63
C THR A 870 -10.47 -8.36 5.60
N GLY A 871 -11.80 -8.25 5.44
CA GLY A 871 -12.50 -6.96 5.44
C GLY A 871 -12.21 -6.08 4.23
N ALA A 872 -11.70 -6.65 3.14
CA ALA A 872 -11.43 -5.88 1.93
C ALA A 872 -12.73 -5.47 1.22
N THR A 873 -12.78 -4.25 0.70
CA THR A 873 -14.00 -3.69 0.09
C THR A 873 -13.72 -2.93 -1.20
N VAL A 874 -14.71 -2.89 -2.10
CA VAL A 874 -14.71 -1.95 -3.23
C VAL A 874 -15.58 -0.75 -2.88
N GLU A 875 -15.13 0.46 -3.19
CA GLU A 875 -15.93 1.67 -2.94
C GLU A 875 -17.17 1.73 -3.85
N ALA A 876 -18.28 2.20 -3.29
CA ALA A 876 -19.63 2.13 -3.89
C ALA A 876 -19.79 2.89 -5.22
N ASP A 877 -18.92 3.85 -5.53
CA ASP A 877 -18.89 4.62 -6.77
C ASP A 877 -18.07 3.93 -7.87
N ALA A 878 -17.84 2.62 -7.80
CA ALA A 878 -17.13 1.86 -8.84
C ALA A 878 -17.81 2.03 -10.22
N THR A 879 -17.01 2.33 -11.23
CA THR A 879 -17.44 2.47 -12.62
C THR A 879 -16.41 1.83 -13.55
N VAL A 880 -16.80 1.56 -14.79
CA VAL A 880 -15.83 1.11 -15.81
C VAL A 880 -14.68 2.11 -16.00
N ALA A 881 -14.95 3.41 -15.81
CA ALA A 881 -13.97 4.47 -16.02
C ALA A 881 -12.94 4.59 -14.89
N ASN A 882 -13.37 4.47 -13.62
CA ASN A 882 -12.46 4.61 -12.47
C ASN A 882 -11.77 3.31 -12.07
N LYS A 883 -12.21 2.16 -12.62
CA LYS A 883 -11.54 0.85 -12.49
C LYS A 883 -11.30 0.39 -11.05
N LYS A 884 -12.15 0.81 -10.12
CA LYS A 884 -12.10 0.37 -8.72
C LYS A 884 -12.44 -1.12 -8.64
N ASP A 885 -11.57 -1.89 -8.00
CA ASP A 885 -11.72 -3.34 -7.86
C ASP A 885 -10.96 -3.84 -6.63
N SER A 886 -11.31 -5.00 -6.08
CA SER A 886 -10.58 -5.61 -4.96
C SER A 886 -10.45 -7.11 -5.12
N GLY A 887 -9.25 -7.62 -4.88
CA GLY A 887 -8.93 -9.03 -5.04
C GLY A 887 -7.80 -9.51 -4.16
N ALA A 888 -7.77 -10.79 -3.83
CA ALA A 888 -6.65 -11.35 -3.08
C ALA A 888 -5.45 -11.60 -4.01
N VAL A 889 -5.69 -12.26 -5.14
CA VAL A 889 -4.63 -12.63 -6.09
C VAL A 889 -5.11 -12.47 -7.53
N PHE A 890 -4.32 -11.77 -8.33
CA PHE A 890 -4.45 -11.74 -9.78
C PHE A 890 -3.16 -12.24 -10.43
N SER A 891 -3.26 -13.27 -11.28
CA SER A 891 -2.15 -13.89 -12.02
C SER A 891 -2.42 -13.82 -13.51
N SER A 892 -1.56 -13.14 -14.28
CA SER A 892 -1.78 -12.96 -15.72
C SER A 892 -0.55 -13.25 -16.56
N GLY A 893 -0.75 -13.81 -17.75
CA GLY A 893 0.27 -13.95 -18.77
C GLY A 893 1.13 -15.21 -18.66
N SER A 894 1.79 -15.54 -19.78
CA SER A 894 2.67 -16.70 -19.94
C SER A 894 3.71 -16.81 -18.82
N GLY A 895 3.85 -18.02 -18.25
CA GLY A 895 4.87 -18.35 -17.25
C GLY A 895 4.67 -17.73 -15.88
N THR A 896 3.56 -17.02 -15.64
CA THR A 896 3.24 -16.41 -14.36
C THR A 896 2.68 -17.44 -13.38
N VAL A 897 3.27 -17.57 -12.20
CA VAL A 897 2.87 -18.52 -11.16
C VAL A 897 2.85 -17.83 -9.79
N ILE A 898 1.70 -17.89 -9.11
CA ILE A 898 1.53 -17.40 -7.74
C ILE A 898 1.14 -18.57 -6.84
N THR A 899 1.87 -18.77 -5.74
CA THR A 899 1.62 -19.87 -4.78
C THR A 899 1.35 -19.33 -3.39
N ILE A 900 0.15 -19.61 -2.87
CA ILE A 900 -0.36 -19.24 -1.54
C ILE A 900 -0.96 -20.44 -0.79
N ASN A 901 -0.47 -21.65 -1.09
CA ASN A 901 -0.88 -22.88 -0.42
C ASN A 901 -0.71 -22.76 1.10
N ARG A 902 -1.59 -23.43 1.84
CA ARG A 902 -1.48 -23.59 3.30
C ARG A 902 -1.21 -25.05 3.65
N ALA A 903 -0.67 -25.29 4.85
CA ALA A 903 -0.46 -26.64 5.36
C ALA A 903 -1.78 -27.34 5.72
N ALA A 904 -2.81 -26.58 6.13
CA ALA A 904 -4.13 -27.09 6.49
C ALA A 904 -5.19 -26.00 6.34
N LEU A 905 -6.45 -26.43 6.16
CA LEU A 905 -7.62 -25.56 6.07
C LEU A 905 -7.88 -24.87 7.41
N LEU A 906 -8.17 -23.56 7.38
CA LEU A 906 -8.50 -22.79 8.57
C LEU A 906 -10.01 -22.85 8.89
N GLY A 907 -10.35 -22.86 10.19
CA GLY A 907 -11.73 -22.91 10.67
C GLY A 907 -12.56 -21.67 10.34
N SER A 908 -11.93 -20.49 10.25
CA SER A 908 -12.52 -19.23 9.78
C SER A 908 -11.98 -18.84 8.41
N GLU A 909 -12.68 -17.95 7.70
CA GLU A 909 -12.18 -17.42 6.44
C GLU A 909 -10.85 -16.67 6.63
N ASN A 910 -9.87 -16.97 5.77
CA ASN A 910 -8.63 -16.20 5.67
C ASN A 910 -8.68 -15.18 4.53
N ILE A 911 -9.57 -15.36 3.55
CA ILE A 911 -9.83 -14.35 2.51
C ILE A 911 -11.30 -13.95 2.59
N SER A 912 -11.59 -12.66 2.84
CA SER A 912 -12.93 -12.09 2.85
C SER A 912 -12.99 -10.76 2.09
N ILE A 913 -13.81 -10.73 1.04
CA ILE A 913 -13.92 -9.62 0.11
C ILE A 913 -15.39 -9.24 -0.09
N THR A 914 -15.68 -7.94 0.00
CA THR A 914 -16.99 -7.38 -0.31
C THR A 914 -16.89 -6.51 -1.55
N GLY A 915 -17.50 -6.98 -2.64
CA GLY A 915 -17.62 -6.24 -3.89
C GLY A 915 -18.76 -5.22 -3.89
N THR A 916 -18.94 -4.57 -5.04
CA THR A 916 -20.05 -3.64 -5.28
C THR A 916 -20.50 -3.69 -6.73
N GLU A 917 -21.72 -3.25 -7.00
CA GLU A 917 -22.24 -3.08 -8.35
C GLU A 917 -21.58 -1.85 -9.01
N GLN A 918 -21.32 -1.93 -10.32
CA GLN A 918 -20.87 -0.79 -11.10
C GLN A 918 -22.03 0.17 -11.37
N VAL A 919 -21.82 1.47 -11.12
CA VAL A 919 -22.90 2.47 -11.10
C VAL A 919 -22.94 3.41 -12.30
N ASP A 920 -22.13 3.20 -13.33
CA ASP A 920 -22.22 4.04 -14.54
C ASP A 920 -23.55 3.81 -15.29
N ALA A 921 -24.02 4.81 -16.05
CA ALA A 921 -25.36 4.82 -16.64
C ALA A 921 -25.69 3.60 -17.54
N LYS A 922 -24.69 2.87 -18.04
CA LYS A 922 -24.88 1.65 -18.84
C LYS A 922 -24.95 0.38 -18.00
N ASN A 923 -24.42 0.40 -16.78
CA ASN A 923 -24.31 -0.74 -15.89
C ASN A 923 -25.17 -0.63 -14.63
N ALA A 924 -25.74 0.55 -14.34
CA ALA A 924 -26.62 0.74 -13.20
C ALA A 924 -27.83 -0.21 -13.25
N GLY A 925 -27.98 -1.06 -12.22
CA GLY A 925 -29.05 -2.04 -12.13
C GLY A 925 -28.91 -3.24 -13.07
N THR A 926 -27.78 -3.35 -13.80
CA THR A 926 -27.50 -4.50 -14.67
C THR A 926 -26.98 -5.72 -13.91
N GLY A 927 -26.62 -5.57 -12.64
CA GLY A 927 -26.04 -6.64 -11.83
C GLY A 927 -24.60 -6.96 -12.20
N LYS A 928 -23.85 -6.00 -12.77
CA LYS A 928 -22.40 -6.14 -12.99
C LYS A 928 -21.64 -5.70 -11.76
N TYR A 929 -21.00 -6.66 -11.11
CA TYR A 929 -20.24 -6.44 -9.89
C TYR A 929 -18.73 -6.40 -10.18
N VAL A 930 -17.99 -5.78 -9.27
CA VAL A 930 -16.53 -5.83 -9.12
C VAL A 930 -16.20 -6.38 -7.74
N GLY A 931 -14.97 -6.83 -7.54
CA GLY A 931 -14.54 -7.58 -6.36
C GLY A 931 -14.50 -9.08 -6.65
N PHE A 932 -13.38 -9.74 -6.39
CA PHE A 932 -13.19 -11.17 -6.64
C PHE A 932 -12.24 -11.80 -5.61
N GLY A 933 -12.31 -13.11 -5.40
CA GLY A 933 -11.34 -13.83 -4.56
C GLY A 933 -9.99 -13.98 -5.27
N LEU A 934 -9.95 -14.87 -6.27
CA LEU A 934 -8.75 -15.20 -7.04
C LEU A 934 -9.06 -15.14 -8.54
N MET A 935 -8.14 -14.61 -9.35
CA MET A 935 -8.34 -14.56 -10.80
C MET A 935 -7.05 -14.85 -11.57
N ALA A 936 -7.11 -15.81 -12.49
CA ALA A 936 -6.03 -16.20 -13.39
C ALA A 936 -6.42 -15.92 -14.85
N LYS A 937 -5.50 -15.33 -15.63
CA LYS A 937 -5.75 -14.91 -17.02
C LYS A 937 -4.57 -15.19 -17.97
N ASP A 938 -4.86 -15.48 -19.24
CA ASP A 938 -3.88 -15.59 -20.33
C ASP A 938 -2.66 -16.48 -20.00
N GLY A 939 -2.90 -17.67 -19.45
CA GLY A 939 -1.86 -18.64 -19.06
C GLY A 939 -1.28 -18.45 -17.66
N GLY A 940 -1.80 -17.51 -16.87
CA GLY A 940 -1.43 -17.35 -15.47
C GLY A 940 -1.88 -18.53 -14.60
N LYS A 941 -1.09 -18.87 -13.59
CA LYS A 941 -1.36 -19.96 -12.64
C LYS A 941 -1.44 -19.46 -11.20
N ILE A 942 -2.40 -19.98 -10.43
CA ILE A 942 -2.55 -19.78 -8.99
C ILE A 942 -2.65 -21.13 -8.29
N ASN A 943 -1.74 -21.40 -7.36
CA ASN A 943 -1.83 -22.54 -6.44
C ASN A 943 -2.30 -22.03 -5.07
N ALA A 944 -3.49 -22.45 -4.64
CA ALA A 944 -4.15 -21.95 -3.44
C ALA A 944 -4.84 -23.06 -2.62
N GLN A 945 -4.19 -24.21 -2.48
CA GLN A 945 -4.71 -25.33 -1.69
C GLN A 945 -4.93 -24.95 -0.21
N TYR A 946 -5.94 -25.55 0.41
CA TYR A 946 -6.30 -25.38 1.82
C TYR A 946 -6.67 -23.94 2.24
N ASN A 947 -7.30 -23.17 1.36
CA ASN A 947 -7.76 -21.81 1.66
C ASN A 947 -9.26 -21.78 2.02
N ASN A 948 -9.66 -20.87 2.91
CA ASN A 948 -11.06 -20.58 3.26
C ASN A 948 -11.41 -19.16 2.79
N ILE A 949 -12.16 -19.08 1.70
CA ILE A 949 -12.44 -17.86 0.94
C ILE A 949 -13.92 -17.50 1.06
N SER A 950 -14.21 -16.23 1.28
CA SER A 950 -15.56 -15.67 1.30
C SER A 950 -15.63 -14.44 0.40
N VAL A 951 -16.57 -14.42 -0.53
CA VAL A 951 -16.82 -13.26 -1.41
C VAL A 951 -18.30 -12.90 -1.37
N THR A 952 -18.59 -11.64 -1.05
CA THR A 952 -19.96 -11.10 -0.99
C THR A 952 -20.10 -9.97 -2.00
N ASN A 953 -21.19 -9.95 -2.78
CA ASN A 953 -21.47 -8.94 -3.82
C ASN A 953 -20.28 -8.73 -4.78
N GLY A 954 -19.45 -9.75 -4.98
CA GLY A 954 -18.35 -9.73 -5.94
C GLY A 954 -18.78 -10.19 -7.33
N SER A 955 -17.96 -9.86 -8.33
CA SER A 955 -18.10 -10.34 -9.70
C SER A 955 -18.03 -11.87 -9.77
N THR A 956 -17.13 -12.46 -8.98
CA THR A 956 -16.95 -13.90 -8.88
C THR A 956 -16.27 -14.30 -7.57
N GLY A 957 -16.45 -15.54 -7.12
CA GLY A 957 -15.58 -16.12 -6.08
C GLY A 957 -14.16 -16.31 -6.61
N ILE A 958 -14.01 -17.10 -7.67
CA ILE A 958 -12.75 -17.27 -8.40
C ILE A 958 -12.97 -17.33 -9.92
N ALA A 959 -11.97 -16.99 -10.73
CA ALA A 959 -12.05 -17.07 -12.19
C ALA A 959 -10.75 -17.51 -12.87
N SER A 960 -10.85 -18.42 -13.84
CA SER A 960 -9.74 -18.84 -14.70
C SER A 960 -10.10 -18.62 -16.18
N ILE A 961 -9.37 -17.75 -16.87
CA ILE A 961 -9.78 -17.21 -18.17
C ILE A 961 -8.64 -17.32 -19.18
N GLY A 962 -8.92 -17.84 -20.36
CA GLY A 962 -8.03 -17.77 -21.52
C GLY A 962 -6.82 -18.70 -21.47
N LYS A 963 -6.00 -18.54 -22.51
CA LYS A 963 -4.71 -19.19 -22.73
C LYS A 963 -3.66 -18.13 -23.07
N ASP A 964 -2.40 -18.43 -22.83
CA ASP A 964 -1.30 -17.61 -23.36
C ASP A 964 -1.09 -17.83 -24.87
N GLY A 965 -0.13 -17.10 -25.44
CA GLY A 965 0.26 -17.24 -26.86
C GLY A 965 0.87 -18.61 -27.23
N ALA A 966 1.25 -19.42 -26.23
CA ALA A 966 1.73 -20.79 -26.41
C ALA A 966 0.63 -21.84 -26.18
N ASN A 967 -0.64 -21.42 -26.10
CA ASN A 967 -1.81 -22.25 -25.84
C ASN A 967 -1.84 -22.94 -24.46
N VAL A 968 -1.06 -22.45 -23.49
CA VAL A 968 -1.14 -22.90 -22.09
C VAL A 968 -2.33 -22.21 -21.43
N ALA A 969 -3.25 -23.00 -20.88
CA ALA A 969 -4.43 -22.49 -20.19
C ALA A 969 -4.07 -21.82 -18.87
N SER A 970 -4.85 -20.81 -18.49
CA SER A 970 -4.85 -20.33 -17.11
C SER A 970 -5.31 -21.43 -16.15
N GLU A 971 -4.75 -21.47 -14.95
CA GLU A 971 -5.05 -22.54 -13.97
C GLU A 971 -5.20 -21.99 -12.55
N ILE A 972 -6.23 -22.45 -11.83
CA ILE A 972 -6.38 -22.26 -10.39
C ILE A 972 -6.52 -23.62 -9.72
N ASP A 973 -5.64 -23.93 -8.77
CA ASP A 973 -5.79 -25.08 -7.88
C ASP A 973 -6.32 -24.63 -6.52
N LEU A 974 -7.56 -25.00 -6.22
CA LEU A 974 -8.24 -24.69 -4.96
C LEU A 974 -8.58 -26.00 -4.20
N SER A 975 -7.87 -27.10 -4.44
CA SER A 975 -8.15 -28.36 -3.74
C SER A 975 -8.09 -28.26 -2.20
N HIS A 976 -8.87 -29.10 -1.51
CA HIS A 976 -9.03 -29.15 -0.04
C HIS A 976 -9.48 -27.84 0.63
N SER A 977 -10.09 -26.93 -0.15
CA SER A 977 -10.42 -25.58 0.30
C SER A 977 -11.90 -25.42 0.64
N LYS A 978 -12.26 -24.22 1.10
CA LYS A 978 -13.65 -23.78 1.26
C LYS A 978 -13.86 -22.48 0.52
N LEU A 979 -14.93 -22.38 -0.27
CA LEU A 979 -15.33 -21.15 -0.95
C LEU A 979 -16.80 -20.83 -0.64
N SER A 980 -17.03 -19.73 0.05
CA SER A 980 -18.35 -19.15 0.28
C SER A 980 -18.58 -17.99 -0.68
N TYR A 981 -19.66 -18.06 -1.46
CA TYR A 981 -20.02 -16.99 -2.38
C TYR A 981 -21.47 -16.56 -2.15
N ASN A 982 -21.66 -15.26 -1.92
CA ASN A 982 -22.96 -14.62 -1.75
C ASN A 982 -23.10 -13.47 -2.75
N GLY A 983 -23.78 -13.70 -3.86
CA GLY A 983 -23.90 -12.71 -4.92
C GLY A 983 -24.85 -13.15 -6.03
N LYS A 984 -24.87 -12.38 -7.12
CA LYS A 984 -25.70 -12.66 -8.32
C LYS A 984 -24.91 -13.34 -9.45
N GLY A 985 -23.59 -13.46 -9.31
CA GLY A 985 -22.67 -14.00 -10.31
C GLY A 985 -22.29 -15.46 -10.10
N TYR A 986 -21.14 -15.84 -10.66
CA TYR A 986 -20.53 -17.17 -10.51
C TYR A 986 -19.72 -17.28 -9.22
N ALA A 987 -19.80 -18.40 -8.52
CA ALA A 987 -18.84 -18.73 -7.48
C ALA A 987 -17.49 -19.11 -8.11
N VAL A 988 -17.53 -19.91 -9.18
CA VAL A 988 -16.36 -20.34 -9.95
C VAL A 988 -16.66 -20.09 -11.44
N TYR A 989 -15.82 -19.29 -12.09
CA TYR A 989 -15.98 -18.96 -13.50
C TYR A 989 -14.81 -19.48 -14.35
N THR A 990 -15.14 -20.06 -15.50
CA THR A 990 -14.20 -20.29 -16.59
C THR A 990 -14.82 -19.86 -17.92
N ASP A 991 -13.99 -19.48 -18.88
CA ASP A 991 -14.44 -19.15 -20.24
C ASP A 991 -14.52 -20.38 -21.16
N GLY A 992 -14.44 -21.59 -20.60
CA GLY A 992 -14.33 -22.84 -21.33
C GLY A 992 -12.91 -23.25 -21.71
N THR A 993 -11.91 -22.37 -21.50
CA THR A 993 -10.50 -22.67 -21.78
C THR A 993 -9.63 -22.69 -20.53
N GLY A 994 -9.82 -21.74 -19.61
CA GLY A 994 -9.16 -21.73 -18.31
C GLY A 994 -9.63 -22.91 -17.46
N LYS A 995 -8.74 -23.42 -16.59
CA LYS A 995 -8.99 -24.60 -15.75
C LYS A 995 -9.06 -24.26 -14.27
N VAL A 996 -9.86 -25.00 -13.53
CA VAL A 996 -9.95 -24.93 -12.07
C VAL A 996 -10.00 -26.34 -11.47
N ASN A 997 -9.18 -26.60 -10.46
CA ASN A 997 -9.29 -27.81 -9.64
C ASN A 997 -10.01 -27.50 -8.32
N LEU A 998 -11.09 -28.23 -8.03
CA LEU A 998 -11.91 -28.12 -6.83
C LEU A 998 -11.97 -29.45 -6.05
N ASP A 999 -11.02 -30.36 -6.25
CA ASP A 999 -10.98 -31.63 -5.51
C ASP A 999 -11.06 -31.41 -4.01
N ASP A 1000 -11.91 -32.19 -3.33
CA ASP A 1000 -12.13 -32.11 -1.89
C ASP A 1000 -12.52 -30.70 -1.38
N THR A 1001 -13.06 -29.84 -2.26
CA THR A 1001 -13.45 -28.47 -1.91
C THR A 1001 -14.90 -28.41 -1.42
N GLU A 1002 -15.16 -27.55 -0.44
CA GLU A 1002 -16.51 -27.20 0.01
C GLU A 1002 -16.95 -25.84 -0.56
N LEU A 1003 -17.89 -25.85 -1.50
CA LEU A 1003 -18.57 -24.64 -1.99
C LEU A 1003 -19.81 -24.34 -1.13
N ASN A 1004 -19.98 -23.09 -0.68
CA ASN A 1004 -21.16 -22.63 0.07
C ASN A 1004 -21.83 -21.50 -0.69
N LEU A 1005 -23.04 -21.75 -1.21
CA LEU A 1005 -23.74 -20.86 -2.14
C LEU A 1005 -24.90 -20.13 -1.44
N ARG A 1006 -24.94 -18.80 -1.58
CA ARG A 1006 -25.93 -17.89 -0.99
C ARG A 1006 -26.41 -16.86 -2.02
N GLY A 1007 -27.45 -16.09 -1.67
CA GLY A 1007 -28.03 -15.09 -2.55
C GLY A 1007 -28.61 -15.73 -3.81
N SER A 1008 -28.41 -15.11 -4.97
CA SER A 1008 -28.83 -15.63 -6.27
C SER A 1008 -27.63 -16.17 -7.06
N SER A 1009 -26.69 -16.85 -6.41
CA SER A 1009 -25.44 -17.27 -7.03
C SER A 1009 -25.61 -18.42 -8.03
N THR A 1010 -24.61 -18.60 -8.87
CA THR A 1010 -24.41 -19.82 -9.67
C THR A 1010 -23.07 -20.47 -9.34
N ALA A 1011 -23.01 -21.80 -9.23
CA ALA A 1011 -21.76 -22.47 -8.88
C ALA A 1011 -20.74 -22.32 -10.02
N PHE A 1012 -21.04 -22.93 -11.17
CA PHE A 1012 -20.23 -22.86 -12.38
C PHE A 1012 -20.96 -23.36 -13.63
N ASP A 1013 -20.36 -23.10 -14.80
CA ASP A 1013 -20.82 -23.60 -16.10
C ASP A 1013 -20.43 -25.07 -16.34
N VAL A 1014 -21.32 -25.81 -17.00
CA VAL A 1014 -21.07 -27.20 -17.47
C VAL A 1014 -21.40 -27.27 -18.96
N ASP A 1015 -20.40 -27.48 -19.81
CA ASP A 1015 -20.61 -27.70 -21.24
C ASP A 1015 -20.55 -29.19 -21.58
N LEU A 1016 -21.69 -29.79 -21.92
CA LEU A 1016 -21.75 -31.22 -22.23
C LEU A 1016 -21.19 -31.58 -23.61
N SER A 1017 -20.91 -30.59 -24.46
CA SER A 1017 -20.19 -30.81 -25.73
C SER A 1017 -18.67 -30.88 -25.55
N ALA A 1018 -18.13 -30.33 -24.45
CA ALA A 1018 -16.69 -30.33 -24.19
C ALA A 1018 -16.14 -31.76 -24.04
N SER A 1019 -14.93 -32.01 -24.54
CA SER A 1019 -14.27 -33.32 -24.39
C SER A 1019 -13.91 -33.62 -22.94
N VAL A 1020 -13.42 -32.61 -22.21
CA VAL A 1020 -13.12 -32.62 -20.78
C VAL A 1020 -13.65 -31.31 -20.18
N LEU A 1021 -14.24 -31.38 -18.99
CA LEU A 1021 -14.72 -30.16 -18.32
C LEU A 1021 -13.53 -29.33 -17.81
N PRO A 1022 -13.57 -27.99 -17.94
CA PRO A 1022 -12.53 -27.11 -17.43
C PRO A 1022 -12.45 -27.07 -15.90
N ILE A 1023 -13.53 -27.44 -15.21
CA ILE A 1023 -13.62 -27.46 -13.76
C ILE A 1023 -13.64 -28.92 -13.32
N HIS A 1024 -12.63 -29.32 -12.55
CA HIS A 1024 -12.51 -30.66 -11.99
C HIS A 1024 -13.09 -30.70 -10.57
N ILE A 1025 -13.88 -31.73 -10.29
CA ILE A 1025 -14.45 -32.06 -8.97
C ILE A 1025 -14.35 -33.57 -8.76
N ASN A 1026 -14.36 -34.01 -7.51
CA ASN A 1026 -14.30 -35.44 -7.14
C ASN A 1026 -15.39 -35.81 -6.10
N SER A 1027 -15.37 -37.06 -5.61
CA SER A 1027 -16.34 -37.56 -4.62
C SER A 1027 -16.25 -36.85 -3.25
N GLY A 1028 -15.07 -36.31 -2.91
CA GLY A 1028 -14.86 -35.51 -1.70
C GLY A 1028 -15.42 -34.09 -1.80
N THR A 1029 -15.62 -33.56 -3.02
CA THR A 1029 -16.17 -32.23 -3.25
C THR A 1029 -17.62 -32.12 -2.72
N LYS A 1030 -17.96 -30.98 -2.13
CA LYS A 1030 -19.30 -30.67 -1.62
C LYS A 1030 -19.76 -29.30 -2.09
N ILE A 1031 -21.01 -29.20 -2.52
CA ILE A 1031 -21.70 -27.94 -2.82
C ILE A 1031 -22.87 -27.83 -1.86
N LYS A 1032 -22.77 -26.94 -0.89
CA LYS A 1032 -23.79 -26.65 0.12
C LYS A 1032 -24.59 -25.44 -0.32
N ILE A 1033 -25.89 -25.64 -0.54
CA ILE A 1033 -26.80 -24.57 -0.97
C ILE A 1033 -27.58 -24.05 0.23
N HIS A 1034 -27.54 -22.73 0.43
CA HIS A 1034 -28.19 -22.06 1.57
C HIS A 1034 -29.30 -21.08 1.18
N SER A 1035 -29.53 -20.86 -0.11
CA SER A 1035 -30.55 -19.95 -0.63
C SER A 1035 -31.37 -20.60 -1.74
N ASP A 1036 -32.68 -20.35 -1.71
CA ASP A 1036 -33.64 -20.87 -2.68
C ASP A 1036 -33.43 -20.29 -4.09
N ASP A 1037 -32.80 -19.12 -4.21
CA ASP A 1037 -32.54 -18.44 -5.49
C ASP A 1037 -31.25 -18.92 -6.18
N VAL A 1038 -30.56 -19.91 -5.60
CA VAL A 1038 -29.34 -20.47 -6.19
C VAL A 1038 -29.69 -21.32 -7.42
N THR A 1039 -28.88 -21.17 -8.47
CA THR A 1039 -28.87 -22.07 -9.63
C THR A 1039 -27.51 -22.72 -9.71
N VAL A 1040 -27.36 -23.99 -9.33
CA VAL A 1040 -26.05 -24.61 -9.15
C VAL A 1040 -25.28 -24.65 -10.47
N PHE A 1041 -25.78 -25.36 -11.49
CA PHE A 1041 -25.11 -25.47 -12.79
C PHE A 1041 -25.80 -24.63 -13.85
N ASN A 1042 -25.01 -23.94 -14.67
CA ASN A 1042 -25.49 -23.42 -15.95
C ASN A 1042 -25.01 -24.36 -17.06
N VAL A 1043 -25.92 -25.14 -17.62
CA VAL A 1043 -25.63 -26.24 -18.54
C VAL A 1043 -25.73 -25.77 -19.98
N LYS A 1044 -24.59 -25.75 -20.67
CA LYS A 1044 -24.47 -25.44 -22.11
C LYS A 1044 -24.50 -26.72 -22.92
N ASN A 1045 -25.08 -26.64 -24.12
CA ASN A 1045 -25.18 -27.77 -25.06
C ASN A 1045 -25.77 -29.03 -24.39
N ALA A 1046 -26.91 -28.87 -23.72
CA ALA A 1046 -27.49 -29.87 -22.83
C ALA A 1046 -28.06 -31.10 -23.57
N SER A 1047 -27.21 -31.93 -24.17
CA SER A 1047 -27.60 -33.09 -24.98
C SER A 1047 -27.67 -34.39 -24.18
N GLY A 1048 -28.73 -35.16 -24.43
CA GLY A 1048 -28.88 -36.51 -23.86
C GLY A 1048 -29.19 -36.51 -22.37
N LEU A 1049 -29.84 -35.45 -21.87
CA LEU A 1049 -30.44 -35.42 -20.54
C LEU A 1049 -31.72 -36.27 -20.54
N THR A 1050 -32.08 -36.81 -19.39
CA THR A 1050 -33.33 -37.56 -19.20
C THR A 1050 -33.94 -37.23 -17.85
N THR A 1051 -35.27 -37.21 -17.75
CA THR A 1051 -35.97 -37.13 -16.47
C THR A 1051 -36.15 -38.49 -15.80
N VAL A 1052 -35.98 -39.60 -16.54
CA VAL A 1052 -36.14 -40.97 -16.03
C VAL A 1052 -35.03 -41.28 -15.03
N GLY A 1053 -35.41 -41.55 -13.77
CA GLY A 1053 -34.47 -41.78 -12.66
C GLY A 1053 -33.94 -40.49 -12.01
N GLY A 1054 -34.55 -39.35 -12.35
CA GLY A 1054 -34.28 -38.03 -11.78
C GLY A 1054 -33.37 -37.18 -12.66
N ILE A 1055 -33.79 -35.94 -12.93
CA ILE A 1055 -33.01 -34.99 -13.74
C ILE A 1055 -31.70 -34.62 -13.03
N GLU A 1056 -31.68 -34.61 -11.69
CA GLU A 1056 -30.45 -34.36 -10.93
C GLU A 1056 -29.42 -35.48 -11.15
N THR A 1057 -29.87 -36.74 -11.05
CA THR A 1057 -29.03 -37.92 -11.33
C THR A 1057 -28.50 -37.86 -12.75
N SER A 1058 -29.36 -37.54 -13.73
CA SER A 1058 -28.97 -37.42 -15.13
C SER A 1058 -27.83 -36.41 -15.33
N ILE A 1059 -27.93 -35.22 -14.74
CA ILE A 1059 -26.90 -34.17 -14.83
C ILE A 1059 -25.60 -34.64 -14.16
N LYS A 1060 -25.67 -35.19 -12.94
CA LYS A 1060 -24.50 -35.69 -12.21
C LYS A 1060 -23.76 -36.78 -12.98
N SER A 1061 -24.46 -37.77 -13.54
CA SER A 1061 -23.84 -38.85 -14.30
C SER A 1061 -23.18 -38.36 -15.60
N LYS A 1062 -23.71 -37.31 -16.24
CA LYS A 1062 -23.03 -36.67 -17.37
C LYS A 1062 -21.74 -35.97 -16.95
N ILE A 1063 -21.75 -35.29 -15.82
CA ILE A 1063 -20.54 -34.67 -15.25
C ILE A 1063 -19.51 -35.75 -14.88
N GLU A 1064 -19.92 -36.82 -14.19
CA GLU A 1064 -19.06 -37.98 -13.86
C GLU A 1064 -18.38 -38.55 -15.10
N THR A 1065 -19.16 -38.77 -16.17
CA THR A 1065 -18.64 -39.29 -17.45
C THR A 1065 -17.59 -38.35 -18.04
N LYS A 1066 -17.84 -37.03 -18.03
CA LYS A 1066 -16.92 -36.02 -18.59
C LYS A 1066 -15.65 -35.82 -17.77
N LEU A 1067 -15.70 -36.17 -16.48
CA LEU A 1067 -14.55 -36.13 -15.57
C LEU A 1067 -13.84 -37.49 -15.45
N GLY A 1068 -14.38 -38.55 -16.05
CA GLY A 1068 -13.82 -39.90 -15.92
C GLY A 1068 -13.99 -40.52 -14.52
N LEU A 1069 -15.01 -40.08 -13.77
CA LEU A 1069 -15.31 -40.60 -12.43
C LEU A 1069 -16.15 -41.88 -12.51
N SER A 1070 -16.05 -42.71 -11.47
CA SER A 1070 -16.91 -43.88 -11.30
C SER A 1070 -18.39 -43.47 -11.23
N PRO A 1071 -19.32 -44.26 -11.80
CA PRO A 1071 -20.75 -43.98 -11.68
C PRO A 1071 -21.19 -43.80 -10.23
N GLY A 1072 -21.91 -42.71 -9.94
CA GLY A 1072 -22.40 -42.39 -8.59
C GLY A 1072 -21.36 -41.73 -7.67
N ALA A 1073 -20.16 -41.43 -8.14
CA ALA A 1073 -19.14 -40.72 -7.36
C ALA A 1073 -19.63 -39.36 -6.80
N LEU A 1074 -20.57 -38.70 -7.48
CA LEU A 1074 -21.13 -37.40 -7.11
C LEU A 1074 -22.49 -37.51 -6.36
N ALA A 1075 -22.87 -38.70 -5.90
CA ALA A 1075 -24.12 -38.91 -5.16
C ALA A 1075 -24.24 -37.95 -3.95
N GLY A 1076 -23.14 -37.80 -3.18
CA GLY A 1076 -23.05 -36.91 -2.02
C GLY A 1076 -22.66 -35.47 -2.33
N LEU A 1077 -22.79 -34.97 -3.57
CA LEU A 1077 -22.34 -33.64 -3.95
C LEU A 1077 -23.08 -32.52 -3.22
N PHE A 1078 -24.40 -32.68 -2.96
CA PHE A 1078 -25.23 -31.65 -2.32
C PHE A 1078 -25.47 -31.86 -0.82
N THR A 1079 -24.77 -32.83 -0.22
CA THR A 1079 -24.89 -33.15 1.20
C THR A 1079 -24.54 -31.95 2.07
N GLY A 1080 -25.42 -31.62 3.03
CA GLY A 1080 -25.27 -30.47 3.92
C GLY A 1080 -25.88 -29.16 3.40
N SER A 1081 -26.62 -29.19 2.29
CA SER A 1081 -27.47 -28.08 1.86
C SER A 1081 -28.62 -27.84 2.84
N THR A 1082 -28.96 -26.58 3.07
CA THR A 1082 -30.07 -26.16 3.94
C THR A 1082 -31.27 -25.62 3.17
N SER A 1083 -31.08 -25.20 1.91
CA SER A 1083 -32.17 -24.82 1.01
C SER A 1083 -32.75 -26.06 0.32
N ILE A 1084 -34.08 -26.08 0.19
CA ILE A 1084 -34.84 -27.15 -0.48
C ILE A 1084 -35.50 -26.69 -1.79
N LYS A 1085 -35.37 -25.42 -2.19
CA LYS A 1085 -36.02 -24.89 -3.40
C LYS A 1085 -35.05 -24.38 -4.47
N TYR A 1086 -33.74 -24.54 -4.25
CA TYR A 1086 -32.72 -24.19 -5.25
C TYR A 1086 -32.90 -24.96 -6.56
N LYS A 1087 -32.35 -24.41 -7.65
CA LYS A 1087 -32.29 -25.07 -8.96
C LYS A 1087 -30.97 -25.81 -9.12
N THR A 1088 -31.02 -27.12 -9.37
CA THR A 1088 -29.86 -27.96 -9.70
C THR A 1088 -29.20 -27.48 -10.99
N ALA A 1089 -29.99 -27.14 -12.00
CA ALA A 1089 -29.44 -26.59 -13.23
C ALA A 1089 -30.41 -25.65 -13.96
N ALA A 1090 -29.83 -24.72 -14.72
CA ALA A 1090 -30.49 -24.04 -15.83
C ALA A 1090 -29.84 -24.50 -17.14
N ALA A 1091 -30.65 -24.92 -18.11
CA ALA A 1091 -30.22 -25.38 -19.42
C ALA A 1091 -30.85 -24.55 -20.53
N ASP A 1092 -30.07 -24.32 -21.58
CA ASP A 1092 -30.48 -23.50 -22.71
C ASP A 1092 -30.04 -24.12 -24.04
N GLY A 1093 -30.99 -24.71 -24.77
CA GLY A 1093 -30.70 -25.50 -25.97
C GLY A 1093 -30.16 -26.90 -25.65
N GLY A 1094 -30.42 -27.87 -26.54
CA GLY A 1094 -30.03 -29.28 -26.34
C GLY A 1094 -31.22 -30.25 -26.49
N SER A 1095 -31.11 -31.44 -25.90
CA SER A 1095 -32.13 -32.50 -25.96
C SER A 1095 -32.42 -33.11 -24.59
N LEU A 1096 -33.71 -33.34 -24.32
CA LEU A 1096 -34.22 -33.90 -23.07
C LEU A 1096 -35.20 -35.04 -23.36
N ALA A 1097 -34.90 -36.24 -22.89
CA ALA A 1097 -35.87 -37.33 -22.85
C ALA A 1097 -36.79 -37.16 -21.63
N VAL A 1098 -38.10 -37.06 -21.86
CA VAL A 1098 -39.09 -36.88 -20.80
C VAL A 1098 -39.81 -38.21 -20.56
N GLY A 1099 -39.74 -38.70 -19.33
CA GLY A 1099 -40.45 -39.88 -18.84
C GLY A 1099 -41.83 -39.54 -18.25
N ASN A 1100 -42.41 -40.46 -17.48
CA ASN A 1100 -43.63 -40.21 -16.71
C ASN A 1100 -43.34 -39.25 -15.55
N LEU A 1101 -43.98 -38.09 -15.54
CA LEU A 1101 -43.81 -37.06 -14.52
C LEU A 1101 -45.15 -36.77 -13.84
N ASP A 1102 -45.18 -36.90 -12.52
CA ASP A 1102 -46.32 -36.47 -11.70
C ASP A 1102 -46.01 -35.12 -11.05
N LYS A 1103 -46.79 -34.09 -11.41
CA LYS A 1103 -46.64 -32.73 -10.88
C LYS A 1103 -47.01 -32.62 -9.40
N SER A 1104 -47.70 -33.60 -8.82
CA SER A 1104 -48.03 -33.66 -7.39
C SER A 1104 -46.87 -34.10 -6.51
N GLY A 1105 -45.74 -34.51 -7.10
CA GLY A 1105 -44.57 -34.96 -6.37
C GLY A 1105 -43.99 -33.93 -5.41
N VAL A 1106 -43.55 -34.41 -4.25
CA VAL A 1106 -42.84 -33.64 -3.21
C VAL A 1106 -41.45 -34.21 -2.95
N GLU A 1107 -40.59 -33.45 -2.27
CA GLU A 1107 -39.18 -33.80 -2.03
C GLU A 1107 -38.96 -35.17 -1.38
N THR A 1108 -39.91 -35.61 -0.55
CA THR A 1108 -39.80 -36.87 0.21
C THR A 1108 -40.43 -38.06 -0.51
N ASP A 1109 -41.00 -37.88 -1.70
CA ASP A 1109 -41.64 -38.98 -2.42
C ASP A 1109 -40.62 -40.01 -2.92
N THR A 1110 -40.97 -41.29 -2.75
CA THR A 1110 -40.16 -42.43 -3.20
C THR A 1110 -40.71 -43.10 -4.45
N VAL A 1111 -41.94 -42.77 -4.86
CA VAL A 1111 -42.53 -43.23 -6.13
C VAL A 1111 -41.83 -42.50 -7.27
N ALA A 1112 -41.35 -43.26 -8.27
CA ALA A 1112 -40.43 -42.76 -9.29
C ALA A 1112 -40.97 -41.56 -10.09
N ASP A 1113 -42.20 -41.64 -10.59
CA ASP A 1113 -42.84 -40.57 -11.38
C ASP A 1113 -43.09 -39.27 -10.59
N LYS A 1114 -43.41 -39.40 -9.29
CA LYS A 1114 -43.51 -38.27 -8.36
C LYS A 1114 -42.17 -37.65 -8.04
N LYS A 1115 -41.16 -38.47 -7.74
CA LYS A 1115 -39.80 -38.00 -7.46
C LYS A 1115 -39.21 -37.29 -8.68
N ASP A 1116 -39.27 -37.94 -9.85
CA ASP A 1116 -38.77 -37.40 -11.12
C ASP A 1116 -39.54 -36.11 -11.49
N GLY A 1117 -40.86 -36.10 -11.25
CA GLY A 1117 -41.72 -34.93 -11.39
C GLY A 1117 -41.31 -33.77 -10.49
N TYR A 1118 -41.11 -34.02 -9.19
CA TYR A 1118 -40.64 -33.01 -8.24
C TYR A 1118 -39.32 -32.39 -8.68
N GLU A 1119 -38.32 -33.20 -9.03
CA GLU A 1119 -37.01 -32.71 -9.48
C GLU A 1119 -37.14 -31.90 -10.78
N PHE A 1120 -37.90 -32.38 -11.77
CA PHE A 1120 -38.06 -31.68 -13.04
C PHE A 1120 -38.74 -30.31 -12.87
N PHE A 1121 -39.88 -30.24 -12.18
CA PHE A 1121 -40.63 -28.98 -12.07
C PHE A 1121 -40.02 -28.00 -11.06
N ASN A 1122 -39.36 -28.49 -9.99
CA ASN A 1122 -38.88 -27.64 -8.90
C ASN A 1122 -37.37 -27.42 -8.91
N ARG A 1123 -36.56 -28.32 -9.48
CA ARG A 1123 -35.09 -28.24 -9.43
C ARG A 1123 -34.44 -27.96 -10.79
N PHE A 1124 -35.18 -27.94 -11.89
CA PHE A 1124 -34.63 -27.71 -13.23
C PHE A 1124 -35.27 -26.50 -13.93
N LEU A 1125 -34.45 -25.68 -14.57
CA LEU A 1125 -34.88 -24.61 -15.47
C LEU A 1125 -34.40 -24.97 -16.87
N ALA A 1126 -35.29 -24.88 -17.86
CA ALA A 1126 -34.96 -25.19 -19.24
C ALA A 1126 -35.64 -24.25 -20.21
N GLN A 1127 -34.90 -23.87 -21.25
CA GLN A 1127 -35.48 -23.21 -22.42
C GLN A 1127 -34.83 -23.76 -23.70
N ARG A 1128 -35.58 -23.70 -24.82
CA ARG A 1128 -35.10 -24.09 -26.16
C ARG A 1128 -34.57 -25.54 -26.27
N LEU A 1129 -34.93 -26.43 -25.34
CA LEU A 1129 -34.62 -27.86 -25.42
C LEU A 1129 -35.57 -28.56 -26.42
N VAL A 1130 -35.02 -29.52 -27.15
CA VAL A 1130 -35.81 -30.50 -27.90
C VAL A 1130 -36.21 -31.62 -26.94
N ALA A 1131 -37.47 -31.60 -26.51
CA ALA A 1131 -38.01 -32.66 -25.66
C ALA A 1131 -38.51 -33.83 -26.50
N THR A 1132 -38.11 -35.05 -26.15
CA THR A 1132 -38.63 -36.29 -26.74
C THR A 1132 -39.29 -37.12 -25.65
N THR A 1133 -40.56 -37.48 -25.82
CA THR A 1133 -41.25 -38.41 -24.92
C THR A 1133 -40.91 -39.84 -25.34
N ASN A 1134 -40.45 -40.67 -24.40
CA ASN A 1134 -40.42 -42.11 -24.66
C ASN A 1134 -41.88 -42.59 -24.80
N LYS A 1135 -42.19 -43.32 -25.87
CA LYS A 1135 -43.46 -44.03 -26.01
C LYS A 1135 -43.54 -45.18 -25.02
#